data_AF-A0AAU2ZCL7-F1
#
_entry.id   AF-A0AAU2ZCL7-F1
#
_cell.length_a   1.000
_cell.length_b   1.000
_cell.length_c   1.000
_cell.angle_alpha   90.00
_cell.angle_beta   90.00
_cell.angle_gamma   90.00
#
_symmetry.space_group_name_H-M   'P 1'
#
loop_
_entity.id
_entity.type
_entity.pdbx_description
1 polymer ?
#
loop_
_entity_poly.entity_id
_entity_poly.type
_entity_poly.pdbx_seq_one_letter_code
_entity_poly.pdbx_strand_id
1 'polypeptide(L)'
;MIRHAFVRHSRVRRVAVVVAASAVLGGGLSPLLPVASAADAAQETVVPATLESGYTQASLFHPDETYGGDGAGSQGVFHRLYDPFRMVWTRYSDGKSFEVPAASTSLATDEGTGSDVAAFRYQDGHVDLWNAVDGTMSTLQIPEGRSVWSGTFGDIVATFETVTAEDGTTTRVNHLLSAGPDGTTRDVVVSGIPEELKLGGPLRADATSLIFSGAIDGTHRSVAVDPQTGQVQSWTQARPSGTAYTELSPDYLVQYGGPSASKVYVYFRADLSAAPVEVTLDGTDGVSPADDLSVVGDWLVHQPAGGVKVTAVPIKGGDPITLLTSSNDGISASPSGNAVVIGRTSAGVDDWGIQRIHPGEDGKPVVTQIKALPKPPYEIQGLALDQGRLLVADESWAGYRDTYVRTVTATGTPQFGARSSYDGTDTLLYDCPSAEGGCRIYGTADNRAVWLSKDSAAYDRLRVNGPAEYGFREIYVPAGGQITDVSGQYVIHTTSTLQNVYKIDGGDTPVVTRTSGAAALSGDILWTAGTTPGTVTAYNLTTKKTTETVTTDAGCAPTELQALGRYLYWTCDGKAGVYDRTAKKSVPVPTGEAKLGDGFVVTHDKQAGQLTLTTVADGTAASRVIGELPDTGVSQRDVRWTVDESGANAAYVDDQEQVHLVPSGVAQQPLSLLAPAESVSSVEAHTVDTTPDTLTTLLLSKPSSGWDLTVRNRATGKVYGDGRDGTAARGELSVGWHGLDPKRTGDAYLPNGSYDWTVTVTPADGVGAPLTVSGTVKLVKGEPVRHDHLGGDAVGDLLTLNSSGALTFQQGTGTGTFSGKVSGSGWATSIKAVPFGDLSGDRCNDVLVRLSSGALRLYKPGCDAALKPSTSYTTLGASGWNQYDILTSPGDVTKDGLPDLIARNTSTGAVYLYKGTSAGKLSARVKLYDNWKTYKKVVGVGDLNGDGIGDLIAQDKANNLYRYYGKGNGTFASRVKVFVNWGGSYNVIVGAGDLNRDGKADLVSRDTAGNLWRNYGNGAGSFGARTKIATGWQGYKGIF
;
A
#
# COMPACT_ATOMS: atom_id res chain seq x y z
N MET A 1 34.19 15.45 3.92
CA MET A 1 34.08 16.13 5.24
C MET A 1 32.73 16.83 5.30
N ILE A 2 31.89 16.49 6.27
CA ILE A 2 30.83 17.33 6.88
C ILE A 2 30.55 16.64 8.23
N ARG A 3 30.48 17.40 9.33
CA ARG A 3 30.33 16.84 10.68
C ARG A 3 28.85 16.79 11.06
N HIS A 4 28.37 15.66 11.56
CA HIS A 4 27.15 15.61 12.36
C HIS A 4 27.46 15.97 13.81
N ALA A 5 26.68 16.87 14.39
CA ALA A 5 26.78 17.28 15.78
C ALA A 5 25.62 16.70 16.58
N PHE A 6 25.92 15.80 17.52
CA PHE A 6 24.93 15.25 18.45
C PHE A 6 24.50 16.30 19.49
N VAL A 7 23.21 16.58 19.60
CA VAL A 7 22.63 17.41 20.67
C VAL A 7 22.02 16.51 21.76
N ARG A 8 22.63 16.51 22.95
CA ARG A 8 22.10 15.84 24.14
C ARG A 8 20.78 16.47 24.58
N HIS A 9 19.72 15.66 24.72
CA HIS A 9 18.47 16.10 25.32
C HIS A 9 18.49 15.96 26.84
N SER A 10 18.33 17.08 27.54
CA SER A 10 18.16 17.15 29.00
C SER A 10 16.70 16.94 29.40
N ARG A 11 16.45 16.09 30.41
CA ARG A 11 15.12 15.89 30.98
C ARG A 11 14.57 17.18 31.59
N VAL A 12 13.36 17.60 31.18
CA VAL A 12 12.58 18.64 31.85
C VAL A 12 11.20 18.06 32.20
N ARG A 13 10.87 18.05 33.49
CA ARG A 13 9.50 17.76 33.96
C ARG A 13 8.58 18.90 33.53
N ARG A 14 7.41 18.59 32.96
CA ARG A 14 6.29 19.54 32.89
C ARG A 14 5.14 19.05 33.77
N VAL A 15 4.54 20.03 34.44
CA VAL A 15 3.49 19.86 35.45
C VAL A 15 2.13 19.85 34.74
N ALA A 16 1.28 18.88 35.07
CA ALA A 16 -0.12 18.91 34.67
C ALA A 16 -0.90 19.81 35.64
N VAL A 17 -1.61 20.81 35.11
CA VAL A 17 -2.55 21.64 35.88
C VAL A 17 -3.89 20.90 35.93
N VAL A 18 -4.33 20.53 37.12
CA VAL A 18 -5.67 19.97 37.35
C VAL A 18 -6.60 21.12 37.75
N VAL A 19 -7.67 21.33 36.96
CA VAL A 19 -8.78 22.19 37.36
C VAL A 19 -9.72 21.36 38.23
N ALA A 20 -9.94 21.81 39.47
CA ALA A 20 -10.83 21.15 40.42
C ALA A 20 -12.25 21.72 40.33
N ALA A 21 -13.24 20.83 40.31
CA ALA A 21 -14.63 21.14 40.67
C ALA A 21 -15.04 20.18 41.81
N SER A 22 -15.57 20.72 42.90
CA SER A 22 -15.77 19.99 44.16
C SER A 22 -17.21 19.50 44.36
N ALA A 23 -17.38 18.30 44.93
CA ALA A 23 -18.65 17.85 45.54
C ALA A 23 -18.38 16.94 46.76
N VAL A 24 -19.22 17.06 47.80
CA VAL A 24 -19.05 16.57 49.19
C VAL A 24 -20.46 16.55 49.85
N LEU A 25 -20.98 15.59 50.62
CA LEU A 25 -20.60 14.25 51.15
C LEU A 25 -21.52 13.15 50.53
N GLY A 26 -21.45 11.85 50.82
CA GLY A 26 -20.54 11.01 51.63
C GLY A 26 -21.27 9.82 52.30
N GLY A 27 -20.55 8.74 52.62
CA GLY A 27 -21.03 7.62 53.46
C GLY A 27 -21.36 6.30 52.73
N GLY A 28 -20.87 5.17 53.27
CA GLY A 28 -21.30 3.81 52.89
C GLY A 28 -20.20 2.91 52.30
N LEU A 29 -19.42 2.24 53.16
CA LEU A 29 -18.49 1.18 52.75
C LEU A 29 -19.23 -0.16 52.54
N SER A 30 -19.11 -0.73 51.34
CA SER A 30 -19.22 -2.17 51.06
C SER A 30 -18.43 -2.46 49.77
N PRO A 31 -17.65 -3.54 49.69
CA PRO A 31 -16.88 -3.86 48.49
C PRO A 31 -17.81 -4.42 47.42
N LEU A 32 -18.31 -3.55 46.54
CA LEU A 32 -18.88 -3.99 45.27
C LEU A 32 -17.76 -4.60 44.45
N LEU A 33 -17.93 -5.88 44.10
CA LEU A 33 -17.20 -6.53 43.01
C LEU A 33 -17.30 -5.63 41.76
N PRO A 34 -16.28 -5.61 40.89
CA PRO A 34 -16.37 -4.87 39.64
C PRO A 34 -17.54 -5.43 38.83
N VAL A 35 -18.64 -4.69 38.81
CA VAL A 35 -19.69 -4.88 37.82
C VAL A 35 -19.01 -4.58 36.51
N ALA A 36 -18.80 -5.61 35.68
CA ALA A 36 -18.38 -5.41 34.31
C ALA A 36 -19.39 -4.45 33.69
N SER A 37 -18.92 -3.26 33.30
CA SER A 37 -19.68 -2.42 32.39
C SER A 37 -20.06 -3.30 31.21
N ALA A 38 -21.35 -3.36 30.86
CA ALA A 38 -21.76 -4.00 29.63
C ALA A 38 -20.89 -3.41 28.52
N ALA A 39 -20.10 -4.26 27.85
CA ALA A 39 -19.32 -3.79 26.72
C ALA A 39 -20.32 -3.30 25.68
N ASP A 40 -20.17 -2.05 25.23
CA ASP A 40 -21.00 -1.52 24.16
C ASP A 40 -20.93 -2.51 22.98
N ALA A 41 -22.10 -2.86 22.44
CA ALA A 41 -22.17 -3.73 21.27
C ALA A 41 -21.38 -3.08 20.14
N ALA A 42 -20.53 -3.86 19.46
CA ALA A 42 -19.70 -3.36 18.37
C ALA A 42 -20.59 -2.69 17.31
N GLN A 43 -20.28 -1.43 17.00
CA GLN A 43 -21.07 -0.61 16.09
C GLN A 43 -20.44 -0.62 14.70
N GLU A 44 -21.25 -0.28 13.71
CA GLU A 44 -20.79 0.07 12.37
C GLU A 44 -19.87 1.31 12.40
N THR A 45 -19.03 1.48 11.38
CA THR A 45 -18.24 2.69 11.20
C THR A 45 -18.17 3.08 9.73
N VAL A 46 -18.54 4.32 9.45
CA VAL A 46 -18.60 4.87 8.10
C VAL A 46 -17.28 5.53 7.74
N VAL A 47 -16.65 5.08 6.65
CA VAL A 47 -15.53 5.75 6.00
C VAL A 47 -16.10 6.80 5.05
N PRO A 48 -15.84 8.11 5.25
CA PRO A 48 -16.34 9.14 4.35
C PRO A 48 -15.84 8.93 2.92
N ALA A 49 -16.69 9.27 1.95
CA ALA A 49 -16.36 9.28 0.54
C ALA A 49 -15.11 10.14 0.26
N THR A 50 -14.29 9.71 -0.70
CA THR A 50 -13.13 10.50 -1.14
C THR A 50 -13.58 11.45 -2.24
N LEU A 51 -13.40 12.76 -2.05
CA LEU A 51 -13.79 13.75 -3.04
C LEU A 51 -12.73 13.90 -4.14
N GLU A 52 -13.19 14.20 -5.35
CA GLU A 52 -12.35 14.51 -6.50
C GLU A 52 -11.41 15.71 -6.28
N SER A 53 -10.36 15.76 -7.08
CA SER A 53 -9.51 16.95 -7.17
C SER A 53 -10.24 18.16 -7.76
N GLY A 54 -11.12 17.94 -8.74
CA GLY A 54 -11.98 18.94 -9.37
C GLY A 54 -13.31 19.18 -8.66
N TYR A 55 -13.97 20.26 -9.03
CA TYR A 55 -15.35 20.58 -8.63
C TYR A 55 -16.34 20.10 -9.70
N THR A 56 -17.61 19.97 -9.33
CA THR A 56 -18.71 19.68 -10.27
C THR A 56 -18.61 20.62 -11.47
N GLN A 57 -18.35 20.06 -12.67
CA GLN A 57 -18.11 20.86 -13.86
C GLN A 57 -19.38 21.56 -14.33
N ALA A 58 -19.30 22.89 -14.43
CA ALA A 58 -20.37 23.73 -14.93
C ALA A 58 -19.80 24.92 -15.71
N SER A 59 -20.52 25.38 -16.74
CA SER A 59 -20.21 26.61 -17.49
C SER A 59 -21.46 27.48 -17.61
N LEU A 60 -21.28 28.80 -17.53
CA LEU A 60 -22.38 29.71 -17.84
C LEU A 60 -22.82 29.52 -19.30
N PHE A 61 -24.10 29.75 -19.56
CA PHE A 61 -24.63 29.63 -20.91
C PHE A 61 -24.40 30.94 -21.68
N HIS A 62 -23.60 30.86 -22.75
CA HIS A 62 -23.24 31.99 -23.62
C HIS A 62 -22.76 33.25 -22.86
N PRO A 63 -21.64 33.15 -22.10
CA PRO A 63 -21.02 34.33 -21.50
C PRO A 63 -20.24 35.16 -22.53
N ASP A 64 -20.14 34.72 -23.79
CA ASP A 64 -19.39 35.42 -24.82
C ASP A 64 -20.25 36.48 -25.53
N GLU A 65 -19.82 37.72 -25.39
CA GLU A 65 -20.59 38.94 -25.65
C GLU A 65 -20.96 39.17 -27.13
N THR A 66 -20.45 38.30 -28.03
CA THR A 66 -20.51 38.37 -29.49
C THR A 66 -21.88 38.00 -30.06
N TYR A 67 -22.65 37.14 -29.38
CA TYR A 67 -23.94 36.65 -29.89
C TYR A 67 -25.16 37.31 -29.25
N GLY A 68 -24.96 38.20 -28.28
CA GLY A 68 -25.98 39.15 -27.84
C GLY A 68 -26.76 38.78 -26.58
N GLY A 69 -26.62 37.55 -26.05
CA GLY A 69 -27.43 37.10 -24.93
C GLY A 69 -26.71 36.30 -23.85
N ASP A 70 -26.52 36.96 -22.71
CA ASP A 70 -26.12 36.33 -21.45
C ASP A 70 -27.18 35.43 -20.85
N GLY A 71 -26.77 34.29 -20.28
CA GLY A 71 -27.67 33.40 -19.56
C GLY A 71 -28.22 33.93 -18.22
N ALA A 72 -27.91 35.14 -17.77
CA ALA A 72 -28.24 35.62 -16.42
C ALA A 72 -29.53 36.48 -16.38
N GLY A 73 -30.64 35.85 -16.01
CA GLY A 73 -31.93 36.49 -15.75
C GLY A 73 -31.98 37.40 -14.53
N SER A 74 -33.18 37.92 -14.24
CA SER A 74 -33.47 38.75 -13.07
C SER A 74 -33.68 37.91 -11.79
N GLN A 75 -34.10 36.65 -11.94
CA GLN A 75 -34.44 35.74 -10.85
C GLN A 75 -33.56 34.48 -10.81
N GLY A 76 -32.86 34.15 -11.90
CA GLY A 76 -31.91 33.04 -11.96
C GLY A 76 -31.02 33.06 -13.20
N VAL A 77 -30.16 32.05 -13.34
CA VAL A 77 -29.15 31.96 -14.39
C VAL A 77 -29.18 30.61 -15.13
N PHE A 78 -29.12 30.66 -16.46
CA PHE A 78 -28.91 29.50 -17.32
C PHE A 78 -27.43 29.09 -17.34
N HIS A 79 -27.17 27.81 -17.11
CA HIS A 79 -25.84 27.21 -17.17
C HIS A 79 -25.91 25.76 -17.64
N ARG A 80 -24.77 25.20 -18.01
CA ARG A 80 -24.60 23.80 -18.39
C ARG A 80 -23.93 23.07 -17.25
N LEU A 81 -24.54 21.97 -16.78
CA LEU A 81 -23.85 20.95 -16.00
C LEU A 81 -23.29 19.91 -16.98
N TYR A 82 -22.11 19.37 -16.73
CA TYR A 82 -21.44 18.43 -17.65
C TYR A 82 -21.65 16.96 -17.32
N ASP A 83 -22.05 16.63 -16.08
CA ASP A 83 -22.35 15.26 -15.67
C ASP A 83 -23.69 15.17 -14.91
N PRO A 84 -24.75 14.58 -15.51
CA PRO A 84 -24.88 14.38 -16.96
C PRO A 84 -24.89 15.72 -17.70
N PHE A 85 -24.51 15.74 -18.98
CA PHE A 85 -24.55 16.98 -19.78
C PHE A 85 -25.99 17.46 -19.99
N ARG A 86 -26.34 18.60 -19.38
CA ARG A 86 -27.67 19.22 -19.49
C ARG A 86 -27.64 20.72 -19.25
N MET A 87 -28.58 21.43 -19.88
CA MET A 87 -28.82 22.84 -19.63
C MET A 87 -29.87 23.01 -18.52
N VAL A 88 -29.59 23.88 -17.55
CA VAL A 88 -30.46 24.14 -16.40
C VAL A 88 -30.54 25.63 -16.12
N TRP A 89 -31.68 26.10 -15.61
CA TRP A 89 -31.82 27.43 -15.02
C TRP A 89 -31.75 27.33 -13.49
N THR A 90 -30.99 28.19 -12.83
CA THR A 90 -30.81 28.15 -11.36
C THR A 90 -31.24 29.44 -10.71
N ARG A 91 -32.25 29.36 -9.84
CA ARG A 91 -32.88 30.50 -9.18
C ARG A 91 -32.02 31.08 -8.06
N TYR A 92 -31.87 32.40 -8.03
CA TYR A 92 -31.06 33.12 -7.05
C TYR A 92 -31.58 33.03 -5.62
N SER A 93 -32.89 32.88 -5.40
CA SER A 93 -33.50 32.94 -4.07
C SER A 93 -33.29 31.69 -3.20
N ASP A 94 -33.04 30.52 -3.81
CA ASP A 94 -32.85 29.25 -3.09
C ASP A 94 -31.90 28.24 -3.76
N GLY A 95 -31.16 28.64 -4.81
CA GLY A 95 -30.13 27.81 -5.45
C GLY A 95 -30.66 26.57 -6.19
N LYS A 96 -32.00 26.42 -6.32
CA LYS A 96 -32.62 25.31 -7.01
C LYS A 96 -32.43 25.44 -8.52
N SER A 97 -32.06 24.31 -9.13
CA SER A 97 -31.90 24.19 -10.58
C SER A 97 -33.11 23.49 -11.18
N PHE A 98 -33.58 24.00 -12.30
CA PHE A 98 -34.70 23.49 -13.09
C PHE A 98 -34.18 23.13 -14.48
N GLU A 99 -34.57 21.96 -15.00
CA GLU A 99 -34.09 21.49 -16.30
C GLU A 99 -34.78 22.29 -17.43
N VAL A 100 -33.98 22.75 -18.40
CA VAL A 100 -34.50 23.45 -19.58
C VAL A 100 -35.17 22.41 -20.49
N PRO A 101 -36.40 22.63 -21.00
CA PRO A 101 -37.06 21.69 -21.88
C PRO A 101 -36.20 21.29 -23.08
N ALA A 102 -36.16 20.00 -23.40
CA ALA A 102 -35.42 19.50 -24.56
C ALA A 102 -36.08 19.94 -25.87
N ALA A 103 -35.31 20.60 -26.75
CA ALA A 103 -35.77 20.93 -28.09
C ALA A 103 -36.13 19.63 -28.86
N SER A 104 -37.36 19.55 -29.37
CA SER A 104 -37.91 18.32 -29.94
C SER A 104 -37.29 17.91 -31.29
N THR A 105 -36.53 18.80 -31.92
CA THR A 105 -35.77 18.56 -33.15
C THR A 105 -34.44 19.33 -33.13
N SER A 106 -33.46 18.91 -33.95
CA SER A 106 -32.10 19.45 -33.96
C SER A 106 -31.99 20.81 -34.67
N LEU A 107 -32.41 21.89 -34.00
CA LEU A 107 -32.24 23.29 -34.42
C LEU A 107 -31.83 24.19 -33.24
N ALA A 108 -31.27 25.36 -33.55
CA ALA A 108 -30.60 26.23 -32.59
C ALA A 108 -31.56 26.91 -31.60
N THR A 109 -31.13 26.99 -30.35
CA THR A 109 -31.67 27.89 -29.33
C THR A 109 -31.20 29.32 -29.60
N ASP A 110 -32.10 30.21 -30.03
CA ASP A 110 -31.78 31.64 -30.27
C ASP A 110 -31.84 32.44 -28.95
N GLU A 111 -30.84 32.18 -28.10
CA GLU A 111 -30.14 33.15 -27.21
C GLU A 111 -31.03 34.16 -26.44
N GLY A 112 -31.40 33.84 -25.20
CA GLY A 112 -32.06 34.78 -24.30
C GLY A 112 -31.11 35.86 -23.78
N THR A 113 -31.47 37.15 -23.87
CA THR A 113 -30.56 38.25 -23.48
C THR A 113 -30.74 38.70 -22.03
N GLY A 114 -29.98 38.07 -21.13
CA GLY A 114 -30.03 38.38 -19.69
C GLY A 114 -31.41 38.12 -19.08
N SER A 115 -32.21 37.23 -19.65
CA SER A 115 -33.59 37.00 -19.22
C SER A 115 -33.74 35.70 -18.43
N ASP A 116 -34.87 35.55 -17.75
CA ASP A 116 -35.29 34.28 -17.17
C ASP A 116 -36.05 33.40 -18.21
N VAL A 117 -35.89 33.69 -19.52
CA VAL A 117 -36.61 33.06 -20.63
C VAL A 117 -35.65 32.39 -21.61
N ALA A 118 -35.87 31.11 -21.91
CA ALA A 118 -35.17 30.39 -22.98
C ALA A 118 -36.01 30.37 -24.26
N ALA A 119 -35.38 30.62 -25.41
CA ALA A 119 -36.05 30.65 -26.71
C ALA A 119 -35.61 29.48 -27.61
N PHE A 120 -36.59 28.78 -28.18
CA PHE A 120 -36.38 27.68 -29.12
C PHE A 120 -37.00 28.06 -30.47
N ARG A 121 -36.20 28.05 -31.54
CA ARG A 121 -36.65 28.46 -32.87
C ARG A 121 -36.66 27.27 -33.81
N TYR A 122 -37.73 27.18 -34.60
CA TYR A 122 -38.02 26.03 -35.45
C TYR A 122 -37.98 26.40 -36.94
N GLN A 123 -37.82 25.37 -37.79
CA GLN A 123 -37.61 25.51 -39.24
C GLN A 123 -38.82 26.05 -39.99
N ASP A 124 -40.01 25.89 -39.43
CA ASP A 124 -41.29 26.42 -39.92
C ASP A 124 -41.56 27.87 -39.45
N GLY A 125 -40.62 28.49 -38.73
CA GLY A 125 -40.66 29.88 -38.34
C GLY A 125 -41.45 30.19 -37.05
N HIS A 126 -41.85 29.19 -36.26
CA HIS A 126 -42.31 29.46 -34.89
C HIS A 126 -41.15 29.59 -33.91
N VAL A 127 -41.39 30.31 -32.82
CA VAL A 127 -40.48 30.48 -31.68
C VAL A 127 -41.25 30.20 -30.40
N ASP A 128 -40.75 29.24 -29.63
CA ASP A 128 -41.23 28.91 -28.28
C ASP A 128 -40.38 29.66 -27.25
N LEU A 129 -41.02 30.38 -26.34
CA LEU A 129 -40.44 31.19 -25.27
C LEU A 129 -40.82 30.58 -23.91
N TRP A 130 -39.85 29.95 -23.25
CA TRP A 130 -40.03 29.23 -21.97
C TRP A 130 -39.57 30.08 -20.80
N ASN A 131 -40.50 30.48 -19.95
CA ASN A 131 -40.22 31.23 -18.74
C ASN A 131 -39.81 30.26 -17.62
N ALA A 132 -38.55 30.31 -17.19
CA ALA A 132 -38.02 29.41 -16.17
C ALA A 132 -38.53 29.73 -14.75
N VAL A 133 -39.12 30.92 -14.52
CA VAL A 133 -39.63 31.35 -13.20
C VAL A 133 -40.90 30.58 -12.82
N ASP A 134 -41.82 30.40 -13.77
CA ASP A 134 -43.12 29.74 -13.58
C ASP A 134 -43.29 28.45 -14.40
N GLY A 135 -42.33 28.15 -15.28
CA GLY A 135 -42.33 26.97 -16.15
C GLY A 135 -43.26 27.09 -17.36
N THR A 136 -43.83 28.27 -17.62
CA THR A 136 -44.81 28.46 -18.71
C THR A 136 -44.15 28.49 -20.09
N MET A 137 -44.91 28.03 -21.08
CA MET A 137 -44.52 27.99 -22.48
C MET A 137 -45.43 28.92 -23.27
N SER A 138 -44.85 29.86 -24.02
CA SER A 138 -45.59 30.73 -24.94
C SER A 138 -44.98 30.65 -26.33
N THR A 139 -45.79 30.73 -27.38
CA THR A 139 -45.34 30.53 -28.77
C THR A 139 -45.73 31.74 -29.61
N LEU A 140 -44.84 32.17 -30.49
CA LEU A 140 -45.13 33.14 -31.54
C LEU A 140 -44.70 32.61 -32.92
N GLN A 141 -45.30 33.15 -33.97
CA GLN A 141 -44.99 32.80 -35.36
C GLN A 141 -44.32 34.01 -36.02
N ILE A 142 -43.12 33.83 -36.57
CA ILE A 142 -42.45 34.87 -37.35
C ILE A 142 -43.26 35.10 -38.63
N PRO A 143 -43.75 36.33 -38.90
CA PRO A 143 -44.49 36.63 -40.14
C PRO A 143 -43.66 36.40 -41.41
N GLU A 144 -44.33 35.97 -42.48
CA GLU A 144 -43.70 35.72 -43.79
C GLU A 144 -42.97 36.97 -44.31
N GLY A 145 -41.79 36.78 -44.91
CA GLY A 145 -40.94 37.87 -45.43
C GLY A 145 -40.01 38.50 -44.40
N ARG A 146 -40.11 38.15 -43.11
CA ARG A 146 -39.23 38.69 -42.06
C ARG A 146 -38.00 37.84 -41.80
N SER A 147 -36.92 38.52 -41.42
CA SER A 147 -35.68 37.93 -40.94
C SER A 147 -35.53 38.20 -39.45
N VAL A 148 -35.08 37.20 -38.69
CA VAL A 148 -34.78 37.33 -37.26
C VAL A 148 -33.37 37.94 -37.10
N TRP A 149 -33.22 38.90 -36.20
CA TRP A 149 -31.90 39.31 -35.72
C TRP A 149 -31.41 38.28 -34.69
N SER A 150 -30.10 38.06 -34.57
CA SER A 150 -29.55 37.18 -33.52
C SER A 150 -30.05 37.62 -32.14
N GLY A 151 -30.53 36.66 -31.34
CA GLY A 151 -31.00 36.86 -29.97
C GLY A 151 -32.49 37.14 -29.78
N THR A 152 -32.99 36.65 -28.65
CA THR A 152 -34.33 36.90 -28.09
C THR A 152 -34.22 37.71 -26.80
N PHE A 153 -34.85 38.87 -26.76
CA PHE A 153 -34.71 39.86 -25.70
C PHE A 153 -35.84 39.74 -24.68
N GLY A 154 -35.71 38.80 -23.74
CA GLY A 154 -36.79 38.46 -22.81
C GLY A 154 -37.89 37.67 -23.50
N ASP A 155 -39.09 38.23 -23.53
CA ASP A 155 -40.25 37.73 -24.29
C ASP A 155 -40.36 38.34 -25.69
N ILE A 156 -39.33 39.09 -26.14
CA ILE A 156 -39.34 39.84 -27.41
C ILE A 156 -38.36 39.23 -28.43
N VAL A 157 -38.87 38.78 -29.57
CA VAL A 157 -38.06 38.37 -30.73
C VAL A 157 -37.89 39.57 -31.67
N ALA A 158 -36.66 40.05 -31.82
CA ALA A 158 -36.36 41.16 -32.71
C ALA A 158 -36.23 40.68 -34.17
N THR A 159 -37.01 41.26 -35.07
CA THR A 159 -37.02 40.91 -36.49
C THR A 159 -36.88 42.15 -37.37
N PHE A 160 -36.62 41.96 -38.66
CA PHE A 160 -36.67 43.02 -39.66
C PHE A 160 -37.25 42.54 -40.99
N GLU A 161 -37.84 43.48 -41.72
CA GLU A 161 -38.11 43.35 -43.16
C GLU A 161 -37.21 44.31 -43.95
N THR A 162 -36.92 43.97 -45.20
CA THR A 162 -36.15 44.84 -46.11
C THR A 162 -37.10 45.48 -47.11
N VAL A 163 -37.40 46.76 -46.94
CA VAL A 163 -38.28 47.54 -47.80
C VAL A 163 -37.44 48.22 -48.88
N THR A 164 -37.82 48.07 -50.14
CA THR A 164 -37.17 48.73 -51.29
C THR A 164 -38.05 49.87 -51.77
N ALA A 165 -37.53 51.10 -51.80
CA ALA A 165 -38.22 52.26 -52.34
C ALA A 165 -38.20 52.28 -53.88
N GLU A 166 -39.03 53.12 -54.50
CA GLU A 166 -39.15 53.23 -55.97
C GLU A 166 -37.85 53.66 -56.67
N ASP A 167 -36.91 54.28 -55.95
CA ASP A 167 -35.57 54.66 -56.44
C ASP A 167 -34.53 53.52 -56.36
N GLY A 168 -34.94 52.35 -55.86
CA GLY A 168 -34.08 51.18 -55.67
C GLY A 168 -33.26 51.17 -54.36
N THR A 169 -33.43 52.16 -53.48
CA THR A 169 -32.80 52.14 -52.16
C THR A 169 -33.49 51.14 -51.23
N THR A 170 -32.70 50.41 -50.44
CA THR A 170 -33.21 49.44 -49.46
C THR A 170 -33.03 49.95 -48.03
N THR A 171 -34.10 49.86 -47.24
CA THR A 171 -34.12 50.23 -45.82
C THR A 171 -34.60 49.02 -45.00
N ARG A 172 -33.99 48.79 -43.84
CA ARG A 172 -34.48 47.78 -42.89
C ARG A 172 -35.51 48.42 -41.96
N VAL A 173 -36.70 47.86 -41.90
CA VAL A 173 -37.71 48.22 -40.91
C VAL A 173 -37.63 47.18 -39.81
N ASN A 174 -37.37 47.62 -38.57
CA ASN A 174 -37.23 46.75 -37.41
C ASN A 174 -38.59 46.54 -36.73
N HIS A 175 -38.83 45.31 -36.26
CA HIS A 175 -40.07 44.86 -35.64
C HIS A 175 -39.76 44.09 -34.35
N LEU A 176 -40.51 44.39 -33.29
CA LEU A 176 -40.45 43.69 -32.01
C LEU A 176 -41.66 42.77 -31.91
N LEU A 177 -41.42 41.46 -31.92
CA LEU A 177 -42.46 40.44 -31.81
C LEU A 177 -42.58 39.93 -30.38
N SER A 178 -43.78 39.76 -29.85
CA SER A 178 -44.01 39.04 -28.59
C SER A 178 -45.20 38.10 -28.70
N ALA A 179 -45.26 37.08 -27.84
CA ALA A 179 -46.42 36.20 -27.76
C ALA A 179 -47.64 36.95 -27.20
N GLY A 180 -48.79 36.79 -27.84
CA GLY A 180 -50.09 37.28 -27.39
C GLY A 180 -50.82 36.24 -26.53
N PRO A 181 -51.74 36.65 -25.63
CA PRO A 181 -52.39 35.76 -24.68
C PRO A 181 -53.25 34.65 -25.32
N ASP A 182 -53.69 34.84 -26.58
CA ASP A 182 -54.50 33.89 -27.34
C ASP A 182 -53.68 33.10 -28.39
N GLY A 183 -52.35 33.05 -28.27
CA GLY A 183 -51.45 32.43 -29.26
C GLY A 183 -51.28 33.22 -30.57
N THR A 184 -51.73 34.47 -30.59
CA THR A 184 -51.45 35.43 -31.66
C THR A 184 -50.06 36.03 -31.50
N THR A 185 -49.44 36.53 -32.57
CA THR A 185 -48.17 37.26 -32.48
C THR A 185 -48.45 38.75 -32.44
N ARG A 186 -48.01 39.41 -31.36
CA ARG A 186 -47.98 40.87 -31.26
C ARG A 186 -46.79 41.38 -32.05
N ASP A 187 -47.00 42.41 -32.86
CA ASP A 187 -45.98 43.02 -33.72
C ASP A 187 -45.93 44.53 -33.50
N VAL A 188 -44.75 45.05 -33.14
CA VAL A 188 -44.51 46.47 -32.87
C VAL A 188 -43.39 46.99 -33.76
N VAL A 189 -43.71 47.89 -34.68
CA VAL A 189 -42.73 48.54 -35.57
C VAL A 189 -41.89 49.54 -34.78
N VAL A 190 -40.56 49.47 -34.92
CA VAL A 190 -39.65 50.47 -34.35
C VAL A 190 -39.83 51.79 -35.11
N SER A 191 -40.14 52.86 -34.38
CA SER A 191 -40.57 54.15 -34.94
C SER A 191 -40.04 55.33 -34.10
N GLY A 192 -40.29 56.56 -34.56
CA GLY A 192 -39.67 57.77 -33.98
C GLY A 192 -38.20 57.97 -34.39
N ILE A 193 -37.74 57.26 -35.44
CA ILE A 193 -36.38 57.36 -35.98
C ILE A 193 -36.24 58.70 -36.75
N PRO A 194 -35.27 59.58 -36.41
CA PRO A 194 -34.95 60.78 -37.19
C PRO A 194 -34.46 60.45 -38.61
N GLU A 195 -34.68 61.35 -39.56
CA GLU A 195 -34.33 61.16 -40.99
C GLU A 195 -32.82 60.91 -41.19
N GLU A 196 -31.98 61.53 -40.37
CA GLU A 196 -30.53 61.38 -40.36
C GLU A 196 -30.01 60.09 -39.70
N LEU A 197 -30.86 59.37 -38.95
CA LEU A 197 -30.47 58.19 -38.16
C LEU A 197 -30.81 56.89 -38.87
N LYS A 198 -29.79 56.17 -39.32
CA LYS A 198 -29.94 54.80 -39.84
C LYS A 198 -29.84 53.80 -38.69
N LEU A 199 -30.95 53.13 -38.39
CA LEU A 199 -31.01 52.09 -37.36
C LEU A 199 -30.50 50.75 -37.90
N GLY A 200 -29.68 50.06 -37.11
CA GLY A 200 -29.13 48.74 -37.39
C GLY A 200 -29.89 47.63 -36.66
N GLY A 201 -29.16 46.60 -36.22
CA GLY A 201 -29.69 45.52 -35.38
C GLY A 201 -29.59 45.82 -33.88
N PRO A 202 -30.32 45.06 -33.04
CA PRO A 202 -30.22 45.13 -31.59
C PRO A 202 -28.83 44.67 -31.09
N LEU A 203 -28.48 45.07 -29.86
CA LEU A 203 -27.18 44.79 -29.21
C LEU A 203 -27.34 44.14 -27.83
N ARG A 204 -28.22 44.70 -27.00
CA ARG A 204 -28.59 44.25 -25.63
C ARG A 204 -29.97 44.81 -25.25
N ALA A 205 -30.63 44.25 -24.24
CA ALA A 205 -31.84 44.82 -23.65
C ALA A 205 -31.89 44.73 -22.13
N ASP A 206 -32.81 45.50 -21.56
CA ASP A 206 -33.43 45.23 -20.27
C ASP A 206 -34.94 45.46 -20.35
N ALA A 207 -35.63 45.43 -19.19
CA ALA A 207 -37.07 45.68 -19.10
C ALA A 207 -37.53 47.10 -19.51
N THR A 208 -36.61 48.03 -19.77
CA THR A 208 -36.88 49.46 -20.00
C THR A 208 -36.38 49.99 -21.34
N SER A 209 -35.33 49.40 -21.92
CA SER A 209 -34.81 49.75 -23.25
C SER A 209 -34.19 48.55 -23.95
N LEU A 210 -34.51 48.38 -25.24
CA LEU A 210 -33.76 47.58 -26.19
C LEU A 210 -32.76 48.51 -26.91
N ILE A 211 -31.47 48.23 -26.80
CA ILE A 211 -30.42 49.05 -27.40
C ILE A 211 -30.10 48.53 -28.79
N PHE A 212 -30.25 49.40 -29.79
CA PHE A 212 -29.88 49.15 -31.17
C PHE A 212 -28.54 49.80 -31.52
N SER A 213 -27.84 49.19 -32.47
CA SER A 213 -26.83 49.89 -33.25
C SER A 213 -27.50 50.96 -34.13
N GLY A 214 -26.84 52.08 -34.35
CA GLY A 214 -27.29 53.11 -35.30
C GLY A 214 -26.13 53.89 -35.89
N ALA A 215 -26.39 54.70 -36.91
CA ALA A 215 -25.40 55.60 -37.49
C ALA A 215 -26.03 56.90 -38.01
N ILE A 216 -25.34 58.02 -37.78
CA ILE A 216 -25.61 59.33 -38.40
C ILE A 216 -24.36 59.73 -39.17
N ASP A 217 -24.49 60.11 -40.44
CA ASP A 217 -23.37 60.46 -41.33
C ASP A 217 -22.22 59.44 -41.34
N GLY A 218 -22.56 58.15 -41.28
CA GLY A 218 -21.59 57.04 -41.24
C GLY A 218 -20.88 56.85 -39.89
N THR A 219 -21.20 57.64 -38.86
CA THR A 219 -20.63 57.54 -37.53
C THR A 219 -21.55 56.76 -36.60
N HIS A 220 -21.03 55.68 -35.98
CA HIS A 220 -21.81 54.76 -35.15
C HIS A 220 -22.32 55.39 -33.83
N ARG A 221 -23.48 54.93 -33.38
CA ARG A 221 -24.19 55.32 -32.15
C ARG A 221 -24.87 54.09 -31.53
N SER A 222 -25.15 54.13 -30.23
CA SER A 222 -26.14 53.23 -29.62
C SER A 222 -27.45 53.99 -29.43
N VAL A 223 -28.57 53.36 -29.75
CA VAL A 223 -29.91 53.96 -29.80
C VAL A 223 -30.80 53.19 -28.83
N ALA A 224 -31.35 53.88 -27.83
CA ALA A 224 -32.32 53.29 -26.92
C ALA A 224 -33.72 53.30 -27.55
N VAL A 225 -34.35 52.13 -27.63
CA VAL A 225 -35.72 51.94 -28.10
C VAL A 225 -36.54 51.36 -26.96
N ASP A 226 -37.74 51.90 -26.75
CA ASP A 226 -38.71 51.36 -25.81
C ASP A 226 -39.17 49.95 -26.28
N PRO A 227 -38.93 48.88 -25.51
CA PRO A 227 -39.21 47.51 -25.97
C PRO A 227 -40.71 47.23 -26.10
N GLN A 228 -41.57 48.01 -25.43
CA GLN A 228 -43.02 47.80 -25.42
C GLN A 228 -43.75 48.64 -26.46
N THR A 229 -43.25 49.82 -26.82
CA THR A 229 -43.90 50.75 -27.76
C THR A 229 -43.15 50.91 -29.08
N GLY A 230 -41.92 50.41 -29.18
CA GLY A 230 -41.06 50.57 -30.35
C GLY A 230 -40.57 52.00 -30.58
N GLN A 231 -40.82 52.94 -29.67
CA GLN A 231 -40.38 54.33 -29.82
C GLN A 231 -38.88 54.47 -29.54
N VAL A 232 -38.14 55.13 -30.44
CA VAL A 232 -36.80 55.62 -30.13
C VAL A 232 -36.87 56.65 -29.00
N GLN A 233 -36.19 56.37 -27.89
CA GLN A 233 -36.15 57.22 -26.69
C GLN A 233 -34.99 58.23 -26.73
N SER A 234 -33.78 57.77 -27.03
CA SER A 234 -32.56 58.60 -27.11
C SER A 234 -31.41 57.85 -27.79
N TRP A 235 -30.28 58.52 -28.04
CA TRP A 235 -29.08 57.88 -28.62
C TRP A 235 -27.78 58.55 -28.16
N THR A 236 -26.67 57.81 -28.23
CA THR A 236 -25.36 58.30 -27.80
C THR A 236 -24.79 59.39 -28.69
N GLN A 237 -23.79 60.13 -28.19
CA GLN A 237 -22.81 60.79 -29.06
C GLN A 237 -22.12 59.79 -30.02
N ALA A 238 -21.30 60.30 -30.94
CA ALA A 238 -20.47 59.49 -31.81
C ALA A 238 -19.63 58.48 -31.00
N ARG A 239 -19.81 57.18 -31.25
CA ARG A 239 -19.06 56.13 -30.57
C ARG A 239 -17.57 56.22 -30.93
N PRO A 240 -16.66 56.04 -29.97
CA PRO A 240 -15.24 55.86 -30.26
C PRO A 240 -15.01 54.70 -31.22
N SER A 241 -14.13 54.91 -32.21
CA SER A 241 -13.79 53.92 -33.24
C SER A 241 -13.21 52.66 -32.61
N GLY A 242 -13.70 51.49 -33.02
CA GLY A 242 -13.26 50.20 -32.50
C GLY A 242 -14.04 49.69 -31.29
N THR A 243 -15.02 50.44 -30.75
CA THR A 243 -16.00 49.88 -29.82
C THR A 243 -17.06 49.09 -30.60
N ALA A 244 -17.19 47.79 -30.33
CA ALA A 244 -18.14 46.89 -30.99
C ALA A 244 -19.21 46.40 -30.01
N TYR A 245 -18.77 45.98 -28.83
CA TYR A 245 -19.60 45.37 -27.79
C TYR A 245 -20.36 46.43 -26.98
N THR A 246 -21.33 45.99 -26.19
CA THR A 246 -22.20 46.86 -25.38
C THR A 246 -22.73 46.09 -24.19
N GLU A 247 -22.67 46.70 -23.00
CA GLU A 247 -23.18 46.16 -21.75
C GLU A 247 -24.15 47.12 -21.06
N LEU A 248 -25.05 46.58 -20.23
CA LEU A 248 -26.14 47.34 -19.60
C LEU A 248 -26.27 47.10 -18.10
N SER A 249 -26.63 48.18 -17.40
CA SER A 249 -27.18 48.17 -16.04
C SER A 249 -28.29 49.23 -15.96
N PRO A 250 -29.10 49.29 -14.90
CA PRO A 250 -30.17 50.29 -14.75
C PRO A 250 -29.72 51.73 -15.02
N ASP A 251 -28.51 52.11 -14.57
CA ASP A 251 -27.99 53.48 -14.70
C ASP A 251 -27.06 53.70 -15.90
N TYR A 252 -26.38 52.64 -16.39
CA TYR A 252 -25.28 52.77 -17.34
C TYR A 252 -25.45 51.93 -18.62
N LEU A 253 -25.07 52.53 -19.74
CA LEU A 253 -24.78 51.86 -21.00
C LEU A 253 -23.27 51.90 -21.21
N VAL A 254 -22.63 50.75 -21.39
CA VAL A 254 -21.18 50.61 -21.48
C VAL A 254 -20.77 50.13 -22.87
N GLN A 255 -19.70 50.69 -23.44
CA GLN A 255 -19.18 50.34 -24.77
C GLN A 255 -17.66 50.17 -24.73
N TYR A 256 -17.16 49.17 -25.44
CA TYR A 256 -15.75 48.79 -25.44
C TYR A 256 -15.45 47.98 -26.72
N GLY A 257 -14.16 47.77 -26.98
CA GLY A 257 -13.68 47.04 -28.16
C GLY A 257 -13.44 45.57 -27.87
N GLY A 258 -13.05 44.81 -28.90
CA GLY A 258 -12.68 43.40 -28.76
C GLY A 258 -11.32 43.17 -28.08
N PRO A 259 -10.67 41.99 -28.27
CA PRO A 259 -9.65 41.43 -27.38
C PRO A 259 -8.31 42.17 -27.16
N SER A 260 -8.23 43.46 -27.49
CA SER A 260 -7.07 44.34 -27.25
C SER A 260 -7.47 45.72 -26.69
N ALA A 261 -8.75 45.93 -26.35
CA ALA A 261 -9.25 47.20 -25.84
C ALA A 261 -9.12 47.30 -24.31
N SER A 262 -8.21 48.13 -23.82
CA SER A 262 -8.12 48.48 -22.39
C SER A 262 -9.04 49.63 -21.97
N LYS A 263 -9.70 50.31 -22.93
CA LYS A 263 -10.59 51.45 -22.69
C LYS A 263 -12.06 51.06 -22.78
N VAL A 264 -12.80 51.40 -21.74
CA VAL A 264 -14.24 51.23 -21.60
C VAL A 264 -14.90 52.60 -21.51
N TYR A 265 -15.99 52.81 -22.23
CA TYR A 265 -16.73 54.07 -22.29
C TYR A 265 -18.11 53.90 -21.67
N VAL A 266 -18.36 54.62 -20.58
CA VAL A 266 -19.56 54.50 -19.74
C VAL A 266 -20.46 55.71 -19.94
N TYR A 267 -21.66 55.48 -20.47
CA TYR A 267 -22.70 56.50 -20.69
C TYR A 267 -23.78 56.39 -19.62
N PHE A 268 -24.22 57.52 -19.06
CA PHE A 268 -25.39 57.54 -18.17
C PHE A 268 -26.68 57.42 -18.99
N ARG A 269 -27.53 56.45 -18.68
CA ARG A 269 -28.76 56.18 -19.45
C ARG A 269 -29.82 57.27 -19.32
N ALA A 270 -29.79 58.03 -18.23
CA ALA A 270 -30.64 59.21 -18.04
C ALA A 270 -30.35 60.35 -19.05
N ASP A 271 -29.15 60.38 -19.65
CA ASP A 271 -28.80 61.28 -20.76
C ASP A 271 -27.70 60.67 -21.63
N LEU A 272 -28.10 59.82 -22.60
CA LEU A 272 -27.15 59.26 -23.56
C LEU A 272 -26.48 60.33 -24.45
N SER A 273 -27.02 61.55 -24.53
CA SER A 273 -26.43 62.63 -25.32
C SER A 273 -25.22 63.27 -24.66
N ALA A 274 -24.96 62.98 -23.38
CA ALA A 274 -23.76 63.39 -22.67
C ALA A 274 -22.48 62.68 -23.18
N ALA A 275 -21.32 63.25 -22.85
CA ALA A 275 -20.04 62.58 -23.10
C ALA A 275 -19.83 61.42 -22.10
N PRO A 276 -19.28 60.27 -22.54
CA PRO A 276 -19.05 59.13 -21.67
C PRO A 276 -17.89 59.38 -20.69
N VAL A 277 -17.93 58.66 -19.55
CA VAL A 277 -16.75 58.48 -18.69
C VAL A 277 -15.84 57.44 -19.33
N GLU A 278 -14.58 57.79 -19.56
CA GLU A 278 -13.55 56.84 -20.03
C GLU A 278 -12.90 56.17 -18.80
N VAL A 279 -12.98 54.85 -18.71
CA VAL A 279 -12.31 54.03 -17.70
C VAL A 279 -11.26 53.16 -18.41
N THR A 280 -10.05 53.12 -17.87
CA THR A 280 -9.01 52.19 -18.33
C THR A 280 -8.97 51.00 -17.38
N LEU A 281 -9.06 49.78 -17.92
CA LEU A 281 -8.90 48.54 -17.17
C LEU A 281 -7.46 48.02 -17.31
N ASP A 282 -6.87 47.58 -16.19
CA ASP A 282 -5.54 47.01 -16.17
C ASP A 282 -5.54 45.60 -16.80
N GLY A 283 -4.64 45.36 -17.74
CA GLY A 283 -4.44 44.07 -18.42
C GLY A 283 -2.98 43.67 -18.49
N THR A 284 -2.72 42.39 -18.74
CA THR A 284 -1.39 41.86 -19.07
C THR A 284 -1.10 42.00 -20.56
N ASP A 285 0.18 42.21 -20.93
CA ASP A 285 0.60 42.40 -22.32
C ASP A 285 0.04 41.32 -23.27
N GLY A 286 -0.83 41.72 -24.19
CA GLY A 286 -1.44 40.84 -25.20
C GLY A 286 -2.76 40.16 -24.79
N VAL A 287 -3.32 40.48 -23.62
CA VAL A 287 -4.59 39.94 -23.11
C VAL A 287 -5.60 41.07 -22.90
N SER A 288 -6.82 40.90 -23.40
CA SER A 288 -7.92 41.86 -23.17
C SER A 288 -8.31 41.89 -21.69
N PRO A 289 -8.37 43.08 -21.04
CA PRO A 289 -9.00 43.21 -19.74
C PRO A 289 -10.52 43.39 -19.83
N ALA A 290 -11.09 43.50 -21.04
CA ALA A 290 -12.50 43.77 -21.31
C ALA A 290 -13.12 42.70 -22.24
N ASP A 291 -12.72 41.43 -22.09
CA ASP A 291 -13.28 40.29 -22.86
C ASP A 291 -14.52 39.70 -22.18
N ASP A 292 -14.48 39.60 -20.85
CA ASP A 292 -15.62 39.31 -19.99
C ASP A 292 -15.89 40.57 -19.14
N LEU A 293 -16.89 41.38 -19.48
CA LEU A 293 -17.22 42.62 -18.79
C LEU A 293 -18.69 42.67 -18.35
N SER A 294 -18.94 43.22 -17.16
CA SER A 294 -20.29 43.54 -16.69
C SER A 294 -20.27 44.80 -15.80
N VAL A 295 -21.45 45.27 -15.39
CA VAL A 295 -21.63 46.53 -14.65
C VAL A 295 -22.50 46.28 -13.43
N VAL A 296 -21.95 46.53 -12.24
CA VAL A 296 -22.62 46.29 -10.95
C VAL A 296 -22.60 47.57 -10.14
N GLY A 297 -23.71 48.32 -10.20
CA GLY A 297 -23.80 49.68 -9.65
C GLY A 297 -22.76 50.61 -10.29
N ASP A 298 -22.01 51.33 -9.46
CA ASP A 298 -20.96 52.28 -9.89
C ASP A 298 -19.61 51.60 -10.30
N TRP A 299 -19.61 50.30 -10.61
CA TRP A 299 -18.38 49.52 -10.84
C TRP A 299 -18.44 48.68 -12.11
N LEU A 300 -17.34 48.69 -12.86
CA LEU A 300 -17.07 47.74 -13.94
C LEU A 300 -16.51 46.46 -13.31
N VAL A 301 -17.17 45.33 -13.51
CA VAL A 301 -16.75 44.00 -13.04
C VAL A 301 -16.21 43.25 -14.25
N HIS A 302 -14.98 42.75 -14.18
CA HIS A 302 -14.32 42.17 -15.35
C HIS A 302 -13.41 40.98 -15.00
N GLN A 303 -13.22 40.11 -16.00
CA GLN A 303 -12.24 39.03 -15.99
C GLN A 303 -11.38 39.15 -17.26
N PRO A 304 -10.06 39.37 -17.14
CA PRO A 304 -9.19 39.40 -18.31
C PRO A 304 -9.12 38.03 -19.00
N ALA A 305 -9.07 37.99 -20.33
CA ALA A 305 -9.16 36.75 -21.11
C ALA A 305 -8.10 35.70 -20.71
N GLY A 306 -8.53 34.47 -20.37
CA GLY A 306 -7.64 33.42 -19.87
C GLY A 306 -7.02 33.70 -18.49
N GLY A 307 -7.46 34.75 -17.81
CA GLY A 307 -7.22 35.00 -16.39
C GLY A 307 -8.34 34.40 -15.54
N VAL A 308 -7.99 33.93 -14.34
CA VAL A 308 -8.95 33.28 -13.41
C VAL A 308 -9.44 34.22 -12.30
N LYS A 309 -9.22 35.53 -12.40
CA LYS A 309 -9.58 36.50 -11.35
C LYS A 309 -10.66 37.44 -11.85
N VAL A 310 -11.68 37.63 -11.04
CA VAL A 310 -12.69 38.67 -11.25
C VAL A 310 -12.34 39.87 -10.38
N THR A 311 -12.16 41.01 -11.03
CA THR A 311 -11.88 42.31 -10.40
C THR A 311 -12.99 43.30 -10.67
N ALA A 312 -13.16 44.27 -9.79
CA ALA A 312 -14.07 45.39 -9.99
C ALA A 312 -13.34 46.73 -9.89
N VAL A 313 -13.55 47.59 -10.88
CA VAL A 313 -12.95 48.93 -11.01
C VAL A 313 -14.05 49.99 -10.87
N PRO A 314 -13.91 50.98 -9.97
CA PRO A 314 -14.94 51.99 -9.77
C PRO A 314 -14.98 52.99 -10.94
N ILE A 315 -16.16 53.18 -11.54
CA ILE A 315 -16.37 54.06 -12.70
C ILE A 315 -15.96 55.51 -12.40
N LYS A 316 -16.13 55.94 -11.14
CA LYS A 316 -15.80 57.29 -10.66
C LYS A 316 -14.33 57.46 -10.23
N GLY A 317 -13.50 56.44 -10.44
CA GLY A 317 -12.08 56.39 -10.03
C GLY A 317 -11.87 55.93 -8.59
N GLY A 318 -10.74 55.28 -8.34
CA GLY A 318 -10.39 54.64 -7.06
C GLY A 318 -9.61 53.34 -7.29
N ASP A 319 -9.22 52.67 -6.20
CA ASP A 319 -8.48 51.41 -6.27
C ASP A 319 -9.41 50.23 -6.69
N PRO A 320 -8.98 49.35 -7.61
CA PRO A 320 -9.70 48.12 -7.92
C PRO A 320 -9.79 47.16 -6.72
N ILE A 321 -10.84 46.35 -6.68
CA ILE A 321 -11.02 45.27 -5.70
C ILE A 321 -11.06 43.90 -6.39
N THR A 322 -10.53 42.86 -5.74
CA THR A 322 -10.70 41.46 -6.19
C THR A 322 -11.97 40.89 -5.58
N LEU A 323 -12.84 40.32 -6.41
CA LEU A 323 -14.09 39.69 -5.99
C LEU A 323 -13.94 38.16 -5.93
N LEU A 324 -13.35 37.56 -6.97
CA LEU A 324 -13.02 36.14 -7.03
C LEU A 324 -11.53 35.97 -7.33
N THR A 325 -10.90 35.01 -6.66
CA THR A 325 -9.46 34.69 -6.87
C THR A 325 -9.23 33.57 -7.88
N SER A 326 -10.29 32.83 -8.21
CA SER A 326 -10.30 31.73 -9.17
C SER A 326 -11.74 31.57 -9.69
N SER A 327 -11.94 31.65 -11.00
CA SER A 327 -13.20 31.45 -11.71
C SER A 327 -12.99 30.59 -12.97
N ASN A 328 -14.08 30.10 -13.55
CA ASN A 328 -14.13 29.70 -14.96
C ASN A 328 -14.16 30.97 -15.84
N ASP A 329 -13.91 30.82 -17.14
CA ASP A 329 -14.08 31.91 -18.10
C ASP A 329 -15.56 32.31 -18.22
N GLY A 330 -15.83 33.61 -18.44
CA GLY A 330 -17.17 34.15 -18.60
C GLY A 330 -17.77 34.86 -17.37
N ILE A 331 -18.34 36.04 -17.61
CA ILE A 331 -19.18 36.79 -16.65
C ILE A 331 -20.51 37.08 -17.32
N SER A 332 -21.62 36.58 -16.78
CA SER A 332 -22.95 36.89 -17.33
C SER A 332 -23.63 38.05 -16.62
N ALA A 333 -23.98 39.09 -17.39
CA ALA A 333 -24.71 40.26 -16.94
C ALA A 333 -26.22 40.00 -16.80
N SER A 334 -26.81 40.56 -15.75
CA SER A 334 -28.24 40.58 -15.52
C SER A 334 -28.80 42.00 -15.74
N PRO A 335 -29.94 42.15 -16.44
CA PRO A 335 -30.70 43.40 -16.60
C PRO A 335 -31.03 44.11 -15.28
N SER A 336 -30.97 43.38 -14.17
CA SER A 336 -31.13 43.92 -12.82
C SER A 336 -29.88 44.62 -12.26
N GLY A 337 -28.81 44.80 -13.04
CA GLY A 337 -27.55 45.43 -12.61
C GLY A 337 -26.68 44.55 -11.72
N ASN A 338 -26.73 43.23 -11.97
CA ASN A 338 -25.97 42.22 -11.25
C ASN A 338 -25.15 41.40 -12.25
N ALA A 339 -24.10 40.74 -11.80
CA ALA A 339 -23.34 39.78 -12.61
C ALA A 339 -23.34 38.40 -11.96
N VAL A 340 -23.12 37.35 -12.76
CA VAL A 340 -22.99 35.97 -12.31
C VAL A 340 -21.71 35.36 -12.86
N VAL A 341 -20.97 34.64 -12.01
CA VAL A 341 -19.70 33.98 -12.36
C VAL A 341 -19.65 32.61 -11.69
N ILE A 342 -18.97 31.63 -12.28
CA ILE A 342 -18.66 30.35 -11.61
C ILE A 342 -17.24 30.44 -11.04
N GLY A 343 -17.08 30.32 -9.72
CA GLY A 343 -15.78 30.43 -9.06
C GLY A 343 -15.82 30.48 -7.52
N ARG A 344 -14.70 30.90 -6.92
CA ARG A 344 -14.48 31.00 -5.47
C ARG A 344 -13.91 32.35 -5.04
N THR A 345 -14.30 32.82 -3.86
CA THR A 345 -13.87 34.13 -3.36
C THR A 345 -12.39 34.15 -3.01
N SER A 346 -11.87 33.11 -2.36
CA SER A 346 -10.46 33.02 -1.95
C SER A 346 -9.88 31.61 -2.08
N ALA A 347 -8.57 31.49 -2.31
CA ALA A 347 -7.91 30.20 -2.47
C ALA A 347 -7.92 29.29 -1.22
N GLY A 348 -8.24 29.85 -0.04
CA GLY A 348 -8.32 29.15 1.24
C GLY A 348 -9.74 28.91 1.76
N VAL A 349 -10.76 29.24 0.97
CA VAL A 349 -12.18 28.97 1.28
C VAL A 349 -12.72 28.01 0.22
N ASP A 350 -13.48 27.02 0.67
CA ASP A 350 -14.10 26.01 -0.20
C ASP A 350 -15.53 26.44 -0.58
N ASP A 351 -15.64 27.59 -1.26
CA ASP A 351 -16.90 28.19 -1.71
C ASP A 351 -17.06 28.15 -3.24
N TRP A 352 -16.41 27.21 -3.93
CA TRP A 352 -16.57 27.07 -5.37
C TRP A 352 -18.04 26.83 -5.75
N GLY A 353 -18.55 27.63 -6.67
CA GLY A 353 -19.96 27.57 -7.03
C GLY A 353 -20.40 28.66 -8.00
N ILE A 354 -21.70 28.75 -8.21
CA ILE A 354 -22.34 29.85 -8.93
C ILE A 354 -22.42 31.04 -7.96
N GLN A 355 -21.69 32.09 -8.28
CA GLN A 355 -21.54 33.31 -7.50
C GLN A 355 -22.35 34.44 -8.12
N ARG A 356 -23.13 35.16 -7.33
CA ARG A 356 -23.76 36.43 -7.72
C ARG A 356 -22.91 37.59 -7.23
N ILE A 357 -22.66 38.54 -8.11
CA ILE A 357 -22.02 39.82 -7.80
C ILE A 357 -23.11 40.89 -7.89
N HIS A 358 -23.35 41.59 -6.78
CA HIS A 358 -24.40 42.61 -6.69
C HIS A 358 -23.93 43.81 -5.86
N PRO A 359 -24.60 44.97 -5.93
CA PRO A 359 -24.27 46.10 -5.06
C PRO A 359 -24.51 45.74 -3.59
N GLY A 360 -23.54 46.05 -2.73
CA GLY A 360 -23.65 46.00 -1.27
C GLY A 360 -24.21 47.30 -0.68
N GLU A 361 -24.44 47.32 0.64
CA GLU A 361 -25.01 48.48 1.35
C GLU A 361 -24.16 49.75 1.24
N ASP A 362 -22.85 49.63 1.06
CA ASP A 362 -21.92 50.75 0.87
C ASP A 362 -21.66 51.11 -0.60
N GLY A 363 -22.41 50.49 -1.53
CA GLY A 363 -22.28 50.69 -2.97
C GLY A 363 -21.09 49.97 -3.63
N LYS A 364 -20.31 49.17 -2.88
CA LYS A 364 -19.29 48.29 -3.47
C LYS A 364 -19.92 46.96 -3.92
N PRO A 365 -19.42 46.31 -4.98
CA PRO A 365 -19.85 44.97 -5.34
C PRO A 365 -19.48 43.97 -4.23
N VAL A 366 -20.45 43.15 -3.85
CA VAL A 366 -20.28 42.03 -2.93
C VAL A 366 -20.64 40.72 -3.62
N VAL A 367 -20.02 39.63 -3.16
CA VAL A 367 -20.23 38.28 -3.70
C VAL A 367 -21.13 37.49 -2.76
N THR A 368 -22.18 36.88 -3.30
CA THR A 368 -23.04 35.92 -2.59
C THR A 368 -23.18 34.63 -3.39
N GLN A 369 -22.93 33.50 -2.76
CA GLN A 369 -23.05 32.19 -3.41
C GLN A 369 -24.53 31.83 -3.64
N ILE A 370 -24.92 31.62 -4.89
CA ILE A 370 -26.27 31.14 -5.28
C ILE A 370 -26.35 29.62 -5.04
N LYS A 371 -25.32 28.89 -5.47
CA LYS A 371 -25.27 27.44 -5.45
C LYS A 371 -23.83 26.97 -5.35
N ALA A 372 -23.50 26.24 -4.28
CA ALA A 372 -22.25 25.51 -4.20
C ALA A 372 -22.18 24.43 -5.29
N LEU A 373 -21.03 24.30 -5.93
CA LEU A 373 -20.71 23.23 -6.87
C LEU A 373 -19.60 22.40 -6.23
N PRO A 374 -19.93 21.51 -5.28
CA PRO A 374 -18.93 20.78 -4.52
C PRO A 374 -18.14 19.85 -5.43
N LYS A 375 -17.05 19.34 -4.88
CA LYS A 375 -16.27 18.25 -5.46
C LYS A 375 -17.15 16.99 -5.41
N PRO A 376 -17.43 16.30 -6.53
CA PRO A 376 -18.11 15.03 -6.47
C PRO A 376 -17.24 14.00 -5.73
N PRO A 377 -17.83 12.94 -5.14
CA PRO A 377 -17.06 11.81 -4.69
C PRO A 377 -16.53 11.01 -5.88
N TYR A 378 -15.35 10.40 -5.72
CA TYR A 378 -14.91 9.34 -6.62
C TYR A 378 -15.84 8.13 -6.51
N GLU A 379 -16.30 7.60 -7.65
CA GLU A 379 -17.10 6.38 -7.67
C GLU A 379 -16.23 5.16 -7.32
N ILE A 380 -16.63 4.39 -6.30
CA ILE A 380 -15.96 3.16 -5.90
C ILE A 380 -16.46 2.01 -6.78
N GLN A 381 -15.58 1.54 -7.67
CA GLN A 381 -15.85 0.49 -8.64
C GLN A 381 -14.98 -0.77 -8.40
N GLY A 382 -14.59 -1.00 -7.15
CA GLY A 382 -13.87 -2.19 -6.69
C GLY A 382 -13.70 -2.13 -5.18
N LEU A 383 -14.02 -3.21 -4.47
CA LEU A 383 -13.98 -3.25 -3.01
C LEU A 383 -13.48 -4.59 -2.49
N ALA A 384 -12.35 -4.60 -1.78
CA ALA A 384 -11.86 -5.78 -1.06
C ALA A 384 -11.59 -5.44 0.41
N LEU A 385 -11.80 -6.43 1.29
CA LEU A 385 -11.40 -6.38 2.68
C LEU A 385 -10.73 -7.70 3.02
N ASP A 386 -9.43 -7.68 3.32
CA ASP A 386 -8.69 -8.88 3.77
C ASP A 386 -7.64 -8.53 4.83
N GLN A 387 -7.59 -9.32 5.91
CA GLN A 387 -6.67 -9.18 7.04
C GLN A 387 -6.77 -7.79 7.68
N GLY A 388 -7.97 -7.21 7.69
CA GLY A 388 -8.22 -5.83 8.05
C GLY A 388 -7.44 -4.82 7.19
N ARG A 389 -7.37 -5.04 5.87
CA ARG A 389 -6.96 -4.05 4.86
C ARG A 389 -8.15 -3.80 3.96
N LEU A 390 -8.74 -2.60 4.06
CA LEU A 390 -9.78 -2.14 3.16
C LEU A 390 -9.11 -1.57 1.91
N LEU A 391 -9.30 -2.22 0.76
CA LEU A 391 -8.88 -1.73 -0.54
C LEU A 391 -10.10 -1.21 -1.29
N VAL A 392 -9.94 -0.04 -1.91
CA VAL A 392 -10.92 0.58 -2.82
C VAL A 392 -10.27 0.84 -4.17
N ALA A 393 -11.05 0.66 -5.25
CA ALA A 393 -10.67 1.05 -6.61
C ALA A 393 -11.59 2.18 -7.07
N ASP A 394 -11.06 3.40 -7.02
CA ASP A 394 -11.79 4.64 -7.28
C ASP A 394 -11.67 4.96 -8.78
N GLU A 395 -12.78 5.21 -9.50
CA GLU A 395 -12.72 5.59 -10.92
C GLU A 395 -12.04 6.95 -11.10
N SER A 396 -10.90 6.96 -11.80
CA SER A 396 -10.09 8.16 -11.98
C SER A 396 -10.45 8.94 -13.25
N TRP A 397 -10.71 8.21 -14.36
CA TRP A 397 -11.19 8.74 -15.64
C TRP A 397 -11.45 7.60 -16.63
N ALA A 398 -12.51 7.69 -17.45
CA ALA A 398 -12.76 6.85 -18.63
C ALA A 398 -12.55 5.32 -18.41
N GLY A 399 -13.01 4.77 -17.29
CA GLY A 399 -12.89 3.35 -16.97
C GLY A 399 -11.51 2.91 -16.47
N TYR A 400 -10.59 3.83 -16.15
CA TYR A 400 -9.39 3.57 -15.34
C TYR A 400 -9.69 3.81 -13.86
N ARG A 401 -9.09 3.00 -12.98
CA ARG A 401 -9.26 3.10 -11.52
C ARG A 401 -7.93 3.13 -10.79
N ASP A 402 -7.82 4.01 -9.81
CA ASP A 402 -6.70 4.07 -8.87
C ASP A 402 -6.98 3.21 -7.63
N THR A 403 -5.98 2.49 -7.12
CA THR A 403 -6.15 1.64 -5.92
C THR A 403 -5.60 2.29 -4.66
N TYR A 404 -6.42 2.29 -3.61
CA TYR A 404 -6.08 2.87 -2.31
C TYR A 404 -6.39 1.91 -1.18
N VAL A 405 -5.64 2.03 -0.09
CA VAL A 405 -5.77 1.15 1.07
C VAL A 405 -5.92 1.91 2.38
N ARG A 406 -6.65 1.32 3.32
CA ARG A 406 -6.71 1.69 4.74
C ARG A 406 -6.57 0.45 5.61
N THR A 407 -5.84 0.54 6.72
CA THR A 407 -5.86 -0.51 7.75
C THR A 407 -7.14 -0.42 8.59
N VAL A 408 -7.82 -1.52 8.84
CA VAL A 408 -8.97 -1.65 9.73
C VAL A 408 -8.57 -2.44 10.99
N THR A 409 -9.13 -2.10 12.16
CA THR A 409 -8.93 -2.88 13.39
C THR A 409 -9.47 -4.30 13.26
N ALA A 410 -8.77 -5.26 13.87
CA ALA A 410 -9.16 -6.67 13.80
C ALA A 410 -10.39 -7.02 14.64
N THR A 411 -10.74 -6.20 15.65
CA THR A 411 -11.82 -6.46 16.61
C THR A 411 -12.53 -5.20 17.08
N GLY A 412 -13.71 -5.42 17.68
CA GLY A 412 -14.56 -4.37 18.26
C GLY A 412 -15.34 -3.61 17.19
N THR A 413 -15.76 -2.39 17.53
CA THR A 413 -16.18 -1.39 16.54
C THR A 413 -15.02 -1.13 15.57
N PRO A 414 -15.19 -1.30 14.24
CA PRO A 414 -14.10 -1.10 13.29
C PRO A 414 -13.56 0.34 13.34
N GLN A 415 -12.24 0.49 13.38
CA GLN A 415 -11.58 1.78 13.20
C GLN A 415 -10.68 1.70 11.98
N PHE A 416 -10.69 2.75 11.15
CA PHE A 416 -9.92 2.81 9.91
C PHE A 416 -8.74 3.79 10.01
N GLY A 417 -7.64 3.43 9.37
CA GLY A 417 -6.44 4.27 9.25
C GLY A 417 -6.55 5.34 8.15
N ALA A 418 -5.45 6.08 7.98
CA ALA A 418 -5.28 6.98 6.86
C ALA A 418 -5.39 6.23 5.51
N ARG A 419 -5.88 6.92 4.48
CA ARG A 419 -5.88 6.44 3.09
C ARG A 419 -4.48 6.66 2.51
N SER A 420 -3.91 5.65 1.88
CA SER A 420 -2.70 5.76 1.07
C SER A 420 -2.91 5.12 -0.30
N SER A 421 -2.12 5.52 -1.31
CA SER A 421 -1.96 4.70 -2.52
C SER A 421 -1.57 3.28 -2.12
N TYR A 422 -2.07 2.29 -2.85
CA TYR A 422 -1.89 0.90 -2.50
C TYR A 422 -0.50 0.36 -2.87
N ASP A 423 0.02 0.72 -4.05
CA ASP A 423 1.28 0.20 -4.59
C ASP A 423 2.42 1.24 -4.59
N GLY A 424 2.08 2.55 -4.60
CA GLY A 424 3.04 3.64 -4.76
C GLY A 424 3.68 3.73 -6.15
N THR A 425 3.15 2.99 -7.13
CA THR A 425 3.70 2.87 -8.50
C THR A 425 2.68 3.21 -9.60
N ASP A 426 1.52 3.77 -9.23
CA ASP A 426 0.45 4.23 -10.12
C ASP A 426 -0.08 3.13 -11.06
N THR A 427 -0.16 1.87 -10.60
CA THR A 427 -0.72 0.78 -11.41
C THR A 427 -2.24 0.90 -11.47
N LEU A 428 -2.75 1.40 -12.60
CA LEU A 428 -4.17 1.55 -12.86
C LEU A 428 -4.86 0.20 -13.12
N LEU A 429 -6.11 0.10 -12.65
CA LEU A 429 -7.04 -0.99 -12.95
C LEU A 429 -7.92 -0.60 -14.15
N TYR A 430 -7.77 -1.33 -15.25
CA TYR A 430 -8.45 -1.07 -16.53
C TYR A 430 -8.77 -2.39 -17.28
N ASP A 431 -9.62 -2.30 -18.30
CA ASP A 431 -10.12 -3.42 -19.11
C ASP A 431 -10.78 -4.55 -18.29
N CYS A 432 -11.45 -4.22 -17.17
CA CYS A 432 -12.13 -5.20 -16.33
C CYS A 432 -13.36 -5.83 -17.04
N PRO A 433 -13.78 -7.05 -16.66
CA PRO A 433 -14.91 -7.70 -17.31
C PRO A 433 -16.23 -6.95 -17.09
N SER A 434 -16.80 -6.40 -18.17
CA SER A 434 -18.07 -5.65 -18.16
C SER A 434 -19.30 -6.35 -17.53
N ALA A 435 -19.21 -7.66 -17.25
CA ALA A 435 -20.24 -8.41 -16.52
C ALA A 435 -20.18 -8.22 -14.98
N GLU A 436 -19.14 -7.54 -14.48
CA GLU A 436 -18.88 -7.34 -13.05
C GLU A 436 -19.35 -5.98 -12.52
N GLY A 437 -19.86 -5.08 -13.38
CA GLY A 437 -20.30 -3.74 -12.95
C GLY A 437 -19.19 -2.81 -12.43
N GLY A 438 -17.92 -3.21 -12.62
CA GLY A 438 -16.72 -2.55 -12.11
C GLY A 438 -15.51 -3.45 -12.32
N CYS A 439 -14.51 -3.34 -11.44
CA CYS A 439 -13.38 -4.26 -11.33
C CYS A 439 -13.48 -5.03 -10.01
N ARG A 440 -13.73 -6.35 -10.07
CA ARG A 440 -13.56 -7.17 -8.87
C ARG A 440 -12.09 -7.24 -8.47
N ILE A 441 -11.82 -6.86 -7.23
CA ILE A 441 -10.50 -6.92 -6.61
C ILE A 441 -10.51 -7.91 -5.45
N TYR A 442 -9.40 -8.63 -5.29
CA TYR A 442 -9.24 -9.64 -4.24
C TYR A 442 -7.94 -9.38 -3.48
N GLY A 443 -8.03 -9.16 -2.16
CA GLY A 443 -6.85 -9.10 -1.30
C GLY A 443 -6.22 -10.48 -1.12
N THR A 444 -4.90 -10.53 -0.97
CA THR A 444 -4.14 -11.72 -0.60
C THR A 444 -3.52 -11.54 0.77
N ALA A 445 -3.32 -12.65 1.47
CA ALA A 445 -2.64 -12.64 2.77
C ALA A 445 -1.25 -11.99 2.69
N ASP A 446 -0.51 -12.18 1.58
CA ASP A 446 0.81 -11.57 1.33
C ASP A 446 0.80 -10.09 0.91
N ASN A 447 -0.29 -9.36 1.19
CA ASN A 447 -0.41 -7.91 0.98
C ASN A 447 -0.39 -7.50 -0.50
N ARG A 448 -0.95 -8.35 -1.37
CA ARG A 448 -1.18 -8.07 -2.80
C ARG A 448 -2.68 -8.07 -3.12
N ALA A 449 -3.01 -7.47 -4.25
CA ALA A 449 -4.34 -7.45 -4.84
C ALA A 449 -4.31 -8.22 -6.16
N VAL A 450 -5.33 -9.02 -6.41
CA VAL A 450 -5.54 -9.77 -7.66
C VAL A 450 -6.78 -9.24 -8.35
N TRP A 451 -6.70 -9.03 -9.67
CA TRP A 451 -7.85 -8.74 -10.53
C TRP A 451 -7.69 -9.38 -11.91
N LEU A 452 -8.78 -9.45 -12.66
CA LEU A 452 -8.78 -9.91 -14.05
C LEU A 452 -8.84 -8.70 -14.98
N SER A 453 -7.94 -8.65 -15.96
CA SER A 453 -7.88 -7.64 -17.02
C SER A 453 -8.06 -8.35 -18.35
N LYS A 454 -9.05 -7.93 -19.14
CA LYS A 454 -9.23 -8.40 -20.52
C LYS A 454 -8.13 -7.85 -21.40
N ASP A 455 -7.73 -8.63 -22.40
CA ASP A 455 -6.65 -8.25 -23.31
C ASP A 455 -7.04 -8.57 -24.75
N SER A 456 -7.25 -9.85 -25.06
CA SER A 456 -7.46 -10.29 -26.43
C SER A 456 -8.52 -11.38 -26.55
N ALA A 457 -8.96 -11.65 -27.79
CA ALA A 457 -9.83 -12.79 -28.08
C ALA A 457 -9.19 -14.17 -27.79
N ALA A 458 -7.89 -14.23 -27.47
CA ALA A 458 -7.15 -15.47 -27.21
C ALA A 458 -6.87 -15.71 -25.72
N TYR A 459 -6.63 -14.65 -24.95
CA TYR A 459 -6.31 -14.71 -23.52
C TYR A 459 -6.70 -13.42 -22.78
N ASP A 460 -6.99 -13.58 -21.49
CA ASP A 460 -7.07 -12.51 -20.50
C ASP A 460 -5.82 -12.58 -19.58
N ARG A 461 -5.63 -11.60 -18.69
CA ARG A 461 -4.53 -11.59 -17.70
C ARG A 461 -5.07 -11.53 -16.27
N LEU A 462 -4.66 -12.48 -15.43
CA LEU A 462 -4.65 -12.24 -13.99
C LEU A 462 -3.51 -11.28 -13.70
N ARG A 463 -3.84 -10.13 -13.11
CA ARG A 463 -2.86 -9.16 -12.62
C ARG A 463 -2.76 -9.33 -11.11
N VAL A 464 -1.54 -9.23 -10.59
CA VAL A 464 -1.22 -9.32 -9.16
C VAL A 464 -0.31 -8.15 -8.84
N ASN A 465 -0.64 -7.34 -7.85
CA ASN A 465 0.17 -6.15 -7.49
C ASN A 465 0.15 -5.86 -5.99
N GLY A 466 1.15 -5.16 -5.47
CA GLY A 466 1.19 -4.70 -4.08
C GLY A 466 2.39 -3.78 -3.79
N PRO A 467 2.52 -3.26 -2.54
CA PRO A 467 3.43 -2.15 -2.18
C PRO A 467 4.94 -2.47 -2.16
N ALA A 468 5.36 -3.60 -2.73
CA ALA A 468 6.78 -3.88 -2.93
C ALA A 468 7.21 -3.32 -4.29
N GLU A 469 8.40 -2.70 -4.38
CA GLU A 469 8.93 -2.00 -5.57
C GLU A 469 9.00 -2.86 -6.86
N TYR A 470 8.87 -4.18 -6.74
CA TYR A 470 8.77 -5.14 -7.84
C TYR A 470 7.62 -6.16 -7.65
N GLY A 471 6.54 -5.76 -6.98
CA GLY A 471 5.42 -6.63 -6.58
C GLY A 471 4.43 -7.01 -7.69
N PHE A 472 4.60 -6.45 -8.89
CA PHE A 472 3.69 -6.68 -10.03
C PHE A 472 4.01 -7.99 -10.77
N ARG A 473 3.01 -8.85 -10.93
CA ARG A 473 3.05 -10.07 -11.77
C ARG A 473 1.81 -10.17 -12.66
N GLU A 474 2.00 -10.70 -13.85
CA GLU A 474 0.93 -11.12 -14.76
C GLU A 474 0.91 -12.65 -14.92
N ILE A 475 -0.28 -13.23 -15.08
CA ILE A 475 -0.48 -14.63 -15.45
C ILE A 475 -1.45 -14.68 -16.64
N TYR A 476 -1.01 -15.25 -17.76
CA TYR A 476 -1.83 -15.45 -18.95
C TYR A 476 -2.88 -16.55 -18.70
N VAL A 477 -4.16 -16.23 -18.89
CA VAL A 477 -5.29 -17.17 -18.67
C VAL A 477 -6.21 -17.23 -19.90
N PRO A 478 -6.96 -18.32 -20.11
CA PRO A 478 -7.89 -18.42 -21.24
C PRO A 478 -8.94 -17.31 -21.23
N ALA A 479 -9.19 -16.67 -22.38
CA ALA A 479 -10.13 -15.56 -22.47
C ALA A 479 -11.58 -15.94 -22.11
N GLY A 480 -12.32 -14.96 -21.58
CA GLY A 480 -13.75 -15.09 -21.28
C GLY A 480 -14.06 -15.86 -20.00
N GLY A 481 -13.13 -15.85 -19.03
CA GLY A 481 -13.36 -16.34 -17.68
C GLY A 481 -13.63 -15.23 -16.67
N GLN A 482 -13.65 -15.63 -15.40
CA GLN A 482 -13.66 -14.75 -14.23
C GLN A 482 -12.80 -15.37 -13.12
N ILE A 483 -12.35 -14.54 -12.17
CA ILE A 483 -11.85 -15.05 -10.89
C ILE A 483 -13.07 -15.53 -10.10
N THR A 484 -13.03 -16.75 -9.57
CA THR A 484 -14.11 -17.28 -8.73
C THR A 484 -13.73 -17.41 -7.27
N ASP A 485 -12.43 -17.48 -6.95
CA ASP A 485 -11.94 -17.53 -5.58
C ASP A 485 -10.43 -17.19 -5.51
N VAL A 486 -9.98 -16.61 -4.39
CA VAL A 486 -8.59 -16.28 -4.07
C VAL A 486 -8.35 -16.57 -2.60
N SER A 487 -7.38 -17.45 -2.27
CA SER A 487 -7.02 -17.70 -0.87
C SER A 487 -5.56 -18.09 -0.73
N GLY A 488 -4.90 -17.55 0.29
CA GLY A 488 -3.46 -17.74 0.52
C GLY A 488 -2.63 -17.27 -0.69
N GLN A 489 -1.95 -18.21 -1.35
CA GLN A 489 -1.11 -17.98 -2.55
C GLN A 489 -1.76 -18.55 -3.84
N TYR A 490 -3.08 -18.80 -3.85
CA TYR A 490 -3.77 -19.47 -4.95
C TYR A 490 -4.96 -18.66 -5.47
N VAL A 491 -5.21 -18.77 -6.78
CA VAL A 491 -6.32 -18.13 -7.50
C VAL A 491 -7.05 -19.17 -8.34
N ILE A 492 -8.38 -19.21 -8.28
CA ILE A 492 -9.21 -19.98 -9.22
C ILE A 492 -9.68 -19.06 -10.35
N HIS A 493 -9.28 -19.38 -11.57
CA HIS A 493 -9.84 -18.79 -12.79
C HIS A 493 -10.78 -19.79 -13.47
N THR A 494 -12.04 -19.37 -13.70
CA THR A 494 -13.11 -20.24 -14.22
C THR A 494 -13.71 -19.65 -15.50
N THR A 495 -13.72 -20.44 -16.57
CA THR A 495 -14.50 -20.19 -17.80
C THR A 495 -15.78 -21.04 -17.82
N SER A 496 -16.56 -20.91 -18.89
CA SER A 496 -17.76 -21.75 -19.11
C SER A 496 -17.50 -23.25 -19.21
N THR A 497 -16.26 -23.68 -19.45
CA THR A 497 -15.90 -25.11 -19.64
C THR A 497 -14.74 -25.59 -18.77
N LEU A 498 -13.81 -24.69 -18.41
CA LEU A 498 -12.58 -25.03 -17.70
C LEU A 498 -12.45 -24.24 -16.40
N GLN A 499 -11.82 -24.84 -15.41
CA GLN A 499 -11.42 -24.22 -14.16
C GLN A 499 -9.96 -24.54 -13.89
N ASN A 500 -9.16 -23.49 -13.74
CA ASN A 500 -7.71 -23.54 -13.56
C ASN A 500 -7.35 -22.93 -12.21
N VAL A 501 -6.53 -23.62 -11.43
CA VAL A 501 -5.97 -23.11 -10.17
C VAL A 501 -4.51 -22.72 -10.43
N TYR A 502 -4.16 -21.47 -10.19
CA TYR A 502 -2.81 -20.94 -10.36
C TYR A 502 -2.18 -20.65 -8.99
N LYS A 503 -0.84 -20.84 -8.86
CA LYS A 503 -0.07 -20.31 -7.73
C LYS A 503 0.42 -18.90 -8.10
N ILE A 504 0.23 -17.94 -7.20
CA ILE A 504 0.53 -16.52 -7.43
C ILE A 504 2.01 -16.27 -7.72
N ASP A 505 2.95 -16.98 -7.09
CA ASP A 505 4.38 -16.96 -7.43
C ASP A 505 4.86 -18.27 -8.08
N GLY A 506 3.95 -18.94 -8.79
CA GLY A 506 4.27 -20.06 -9.67
C GLY A 506 4.75 -19.63 -11.05
N GLY A 507 4.85 -20.59 -11.97
CA GLY A 507 4.88 -20.28 -13.41
C GLY A 507 3.48 -20.00 -13.97
N ASP A 508 3.37 -19.89 -15.28
CA ASP A 508 2.09 -19.63 -15.97
C ASP A 508 1.26 -20.90 -16.23
N THR A 509 1.76 -22.06 -15.76
CA THR A 509 1.05 -23.33 -15.82
C THR A 509 0.19 -23.50 -14.56
N PRO A 510 -1.12 -23.80 -14.68
CA PRO A 510 -1.96 -24.07 -13.52
C PRO A 510 -1.49 -25.32 -12.75
N VAL A 511 -1.61 -25.29 -11.42
CA VAL A 511 -1.29 -26.45 -10.55
C VAL A 511 -2.38 -27.53 -10.63
N VAL A 512 -3.61 -27.15 -10.97
CA VAL A 512 -4.76 -28.04 -11.22
C VAL A 512 -5.58 -27.44 -12.38
N THR A 513 -5.97 -28.29 -13.34
CA THR A 513 -6.96 -27.98 -14.38
C THR A 513 -8.09 -29.01 -14.30
N ARG A 514 -9.34 -28.55 -14.36
CA ARG A 514 -10.54 -29.39 -14.29
C ARG A 514 -11.69 -28.80 -15.11
N THR A 515 -12.76 -29.56 -15.31
CA THR A 515 -14.02 -29.04 -15.85
C THR A 515 -14.62 -28.01 -14.90
N SER A 516 -15.24 -26.95 -15.44
CA SER A 516 -15.93 -25.92 -14.66
C SER A 516 -17.01 -26.50 -13.74
N GLY A 517 -17.15 -25.91 -12.55
CA GLY A 517 -18.09 -26.34 -11.50
C GLY A 517 -17.75 -25.74 -10.13
N ALA A 518 -18.63 -25.92 -9.15
CA ALA A 518 -18.47 -25.34 -7.82
C ALA A 518 -17.16 -25.80 -7.14
N ALA A 519 -16.35 -24.82 -6.75
CA ALA A 519 -15.07 -24.99 -6.09
C ALA A 519 -14.75 -23.75 -5.25
N ALA A 520 -13.93 -23.95 -4.22
CA ALA A 520 -13.45 -22.90 -3.33
C ALA A 520 -12.01 -23.18 -2.87
N LEU A 521 -11.30 -22.16 -2.42
CA LEU A 521 -10.01 -22.26 -1.75
C LEU A 521 -10.18 -21.98 -0.25
N SER A 522 -9.30 -22.56 0.56
CA SER A 522 -9.13 -22.19 1.97
C SER A 522 -7.66 -22.40 2.28
N GLY A 523 -6.83 -21.40 1.98
CA GLY A 523 -5.37 -21.56 1.91
C GLY A 523 -4.96 -22.52 0.79
N ASP A 524 -4.09 -23.49 1.09
CA ASP A 524 -3.61 -24.49 0.12
C ASP A 524 -4.59 -25.66 -0.15
N ILE A 525 -5.83 -25.57 0.33
CA ILE A 525 -6.88 -26.57 0.14
C ILE A 525 -7.89 -26.13 -0.93
N LEU A 526 -7.97 -26.88 -2.03
CA LEU A 526 -9.02 -26.77 -3.03
C LEU A 526 -10.21 -27.66 -2.64
N TRP A 527 -11.33 -27.04 -2.29
CA TRP A 527 -12.61 -27.71 -2.07
C TRP A 527 -13.41 -27.78 -3.37
N THR A 528 -14.06 -28.91 -3.62
CA THR A 528 -14.80 -29.14 -4.87
C THR A 528 -16.06 -29.98 -4.65
N ALA A 529 -17.13 -29.70 -5.39
CA ALA A 529 -18.30 -30.57 -5.40
C ALA A 529 -17.94 -32.00 -5.87
N GLY A 530 -18.42 -33.01 -5.15
CA GLY A 530 -18.25 -34.43 -5.48
C GLY A 530 -19.34 -34.95 -6.41
N THR A 531 -19.19 -36.20 -6.86
CA THR A 531 -20.13 -36.85 -7.80
C THR A 531 -21.45 -37.32 -7.15
N THR A 532 -21.52 -37.34 -5.82
CA THR A 532 -22.72 -37.70 -5.06
C THR A 532 -23.36 -36.43 -4.51
N PRO A 533 -24.70 -36.24 -4.62
CA PRO A 533 -25.38 -35.07 -4.08
C PRO A 533 -25.02 -34.80 -2.61
N GLY A 534 -24.75 -33.54 -2.26
CA GLY A 534 -24.30 -33.10 -0.94
C GLY A 534 -22.82 -33.34 -0.63
N THR A 535 -22.06 -34.07 -1.44
CA THR A 535 -20.64 -34.34 -1.14
C THR A 535 -19.70 -33.23 -1.63
N VAL A 536 -18.69 -32.92 -0.81
CA VAL A 536 -17.63 -31.94 -1.11
C VAL A 536 -16.28 -32.57 -0.75
N THR A 537 -15.29 -32.47 -1.63
CA THR A 537 -13.96 -33.09 -1.48
C THR A 537 -12.87 -32.03 -1.41
N ALA A 538 -11.97 -32.18 -0.45
CA ALA A 538 -10.81 -31.32 -0.25
C ALA A 538 -9.54 -31.93 -0.85
N TYR A 539 -8.83 -31.15 -1.65
CA TYR A 539 -7.57 -31.53 -2.28
C TYR A 539 -6.49 -30.52 -1.91
N ASN A 540 -5.47 -30.98 -1.16
CA ASN A 540 -4.35 -30.15 -0.76
C ASN A 540 -3.36 -29.98 -1.94
N LEU A 541 -3.21 -28.74 -2.39
CA LEU A 541 -2.44 -28.33 -3.58
C LEU A 541 -0.93 -28.52 -3.39
N THR A 542 -0.43 -28.35 -2.16
CA THR A 542 1.00 -28.47 -1.82
C THR A 542 1.47 -29.93 -1.85
N THR A 543 0.76 -30.82 -1.15
CA THR A 543 1.07 -32.25 -1.03
C THR A 543 0.50 -33.09 -2.16
N LYS A 544 -0.38 -32.51 -2.99
CA LYS A 544 -1.05 -33.10 -4.16
C LYS A 544 -1.91 -34.32 -3.80
N LYS A 545 -2.64 -34.24 -2.69
CA LYS A 545 -3.46 -35.34 -2.15
C LYS A 545 -4.84 -34.86 -1.73
N THR A 546 -5.84 -35.71 -1.94
CA THR A 546 -7.13 -35.60 -1.26
C THR A 546 -6.93 -35.80 0.24
N THR A 547 -7.38 -34.84 1.05
CA THR A 547 -7.26 -34.88 2.51
C THR A 547 -8.53 -35.40 3.18
N GLU A 548 -9.71 -35.02 2.66
CA GLU A 548 -11.01 -35.47 3.16
C GLU A 548 -12.11 -35.36 2.09
N THR A 549 -13.19 -36.10 2.31
CA THR A 549 -14.49 -35.89 1.64
C THR A 549 -15.56 -35.82 2.72
N VAL A 550 -16.41 -34.81 2.61
CA VAL A 550 -17.48 -34.48 3.57
C VAL A 550 -18.83 -34.61 2.86
N THR A 551 -19.82 -35.16 3.55
CA THR A 551 -21.23 -35.11 3.10
C THR A 551 -21.95 -34.02 3.90
N THR A 552 -22.41 -32.99 3.19
CA THR A 552 -23.24 -31.91 3.73
C THR A 552 -24.71 -32.29 3.73
N ASP A 553 -25.52 -31.60 4.54
CA ASP A 553 -26.97 -31.81 4.59
C ASP A 553 -27.73 -31.21 3.37
N ALA A 554 -27.02 -30.73 2.34
CA ALA A 554 -27.62 -30.05 1.19
C ALA A 554 -28.58 -30.95 0.39
N GLY A 555 -28.23 -32.23 0.25
CA GLY A 555 -28.99 -33.19 -0.57
C GLY A 555 -28.94 -32.96 -2.09
N CYS A 556 -28.31 -31.87 -2.55
CA CYS A 556 -28.10 -31.49 -3.94
C CYS A 556 -26.62 -31.25 -4.25
N ALA A 557 -26.23 -31.24 -5.52
CA ALA A 557 -24.86 -30.91 -5.92
C ALA A 557 -24.68 -29.38 -5.89
N PRO A 558 -23.70 -28.81 -5.14
CA PRO A 558 -23.53 -27.37 -5.05
C PRO A 558 -23.29 -26.72 -6.42
N THR A 559 -24.00 -25.63 -6.70
CA THR A 559 -23.78 -24.76 -7.87
C THR A 559 -22.80 -23.61 -7.57
N GLU A 560 -22.73 -23.20 -6.30
CA GLU A 560 -21.67 -22.35 -5.74
C GLU A 560 -21.14 -22.99 -4.46
N LEU A 561 -19.86 -22.78 -4.17
CA LEU A 561 -19.17 -23.26 -2.98
C LEU A 561 -18.22 -22.16 -2.52
N GLN A 562 -18.10 -21.91 -1.22
CA GLN A 562 -17.07 -21.07 -0.61
C GLN A 562 -16.55 -21.76 0.66
N ALA A 563 -15.28 -21.59 1.00
CA ALA A 563 -14.65 -22.35 2.08
C ALA A 563 -13.77 -21.46 2.97
N LEU A 564 -13.97 -21.52 4.29
CA LEU A 564 -13.18 -20.76 5.24
C LEU A 564 -12.92 -21.57 6.51
N GLY A 565 -11.83 -22.34 6.49
CA GLY A 565 -11.42 -23.19 7.60
C GLY A 565 -12.51 -24.21 7.97
N ARG A 566 -13.16 -24.01 9.13
CA ARG A 566 -14.29 -24.80 9.66
C ARG A 566 -15.54 -24.77 8.78
N TYR A 567 -15.77 -23.70 8.02
CA TYR A 567 -17.05 -23.44 7.36
C TYR A 567 -17.00 -23.70 5.85
N LEU A 568 -18.06 -24.32 5.31
CA LEU A 568 -18.29 -24.50 3.88
C LEU A 568 -19.66 -23.94 3.53
N TYR A 569 -19.73 -22.80 2.84
CA TYR A 569 -20.97 -22.30 2.25
C TYR A 569 -21.28 -23.05 0.96
N TRP A 570 -22.55 -23.40 0.76
CA TRP A 570 -23.05 -24.03 -0.45
C TRP A 570 -24.42 -23.45 -0.83
N THR A 571 -24.70 -23.45 -2.13
CA THR A 571 -26.06 -23.21 -2.67
C THR A 571 -26.37 -24.23 -3.76
N CYS A 572 -27.61 -24.73 -3.81
CA CYS A 572 -28.15 -25.55 -4.90
C CYS A 572 -29.69 -25.67 -4.78
N ASP A 573 -30.38 -25.92 -5.90
CA ASP A 573 -31.83 -26.17 -5.96
C ASP A 573 -32.71 -25.16 -5.19
N GLY A 574 -32.34 -23.87 -5.21
CA GLY A 574 -33.05 -22.81 -4.49
C GLY A 574 -32.90 -22.87 -2.97
N LYS A 575 -31.79 -23.44 -2.47
CA LYS A 575 -31.45 -23.53 -1.04
C LYS A 575 -29.99 -23.13 -0.83
N ALA A 576 -29.69 -22.50 0.29
CA ALA A 576 -28.33 -22.19 0.71
C ALA A 576 -28.10 -22.58 2.17
N GLY A 577 -26.85 -22.85 2.52
CA GLY A 577 -26.46 -23.19 3.89
C GLY A 577 -24.96 -23.10 4.12
N VAL A 578 -24.58 -22.98 5.39
CA VAL A 578 -23.19 -23.10 5.83
C VAL A 578 -23.04 -24.40 6.60
N TYR A 579 -22.25 -25.33 6.05
CA TYR A 579 -21.87 -26.55 6.74
C TYR A 579 -20.69 -26.29 7.68
N ASP A 580 -20.93 -26.50 8.97
CA ASP A 580 -19.90 -26.50 10.00
C ASP A 580 -19.23 -27.88 10.05
N ARG A 581 -17.95 -27.95 9.67
CA ARG A 581 -17.16 -29.20 9.66
C ARG A 581 -16.88 -29.78 11.05
N THR A 582 -16.94 -28.96 12.09
CA THR A 582 -16.74 -29.39 13.49
C THR A 582 -18.04 -29.96 14.07
N ALA A 583 -19.16 -29.25 13.91
CA ALA A 583 -20.48 -29.71 14.34
C ALA A 583 -21.08 -30.79 13.42
N LYS A 584 -20.56 -30.90 12.19
CA LYS A 584 -21.00 -31.80 11.11
C LYS A 584 -22.45 -31.58 10.69
N LYS A 585 -22.85 -30.32 10.57
CA LYS A 585 -24.24 -29.92 10.29
C LYS A 585 -24.29 -28.63 9.47
N SER A 586 -25.25 -28.53 8.56
CA SER A 586 -25.59 -27.28 7.88
C SER A 586 -26.51 -26.38 8.73
N VAL A 587 -26.18 -25.09 8.78
CA VAL A 587 -27.09 -24.01 9.19
C VAL A 587 -27.68 -23.39 7.93
N PRO A 588 -29.01 -23.37 7.73
CA PRO A 588 -29.63 -22.71 6.58
C PRO A 588 -29.38 -21.19 6.60
N VAL A 589 -29.12 -20.59 5.44
CA VAL A 589 -28.97 -19.13 5.27
C VAL A 589 -29.81 -18.64 4.09
N PRO A 590 -30.06 -17.33 3.94
CA PRO A 590 -30.77 -16.79 2.77
C PRO A 590 -30.09 -17.20 1.45
N THR A 591 -30.89 -17.39 0.42
CA THR A 591 -30.40 -17.64 -0.95
C THR A 591 -30.18 -16.34 -1.69
N GLY A 592 -29.10 -16.23 -2.44
CA GLY A 592 -28.82 -15.08 -3.29
C GLY A 592 -27.35 -15.00 -3.65
N GLU A 593 -26.90 -13.82 -4.05
CA GLU A 593 -25.48 -13.52 -4.18
C GLU A 593 -24.90 -13.38 -2.76
N ALA A 594 -23.96 -14.25 -2.39
CA ALA A 594 -23.51 -14.42 -1.00
C ALA A 594 -21.98 -14.39 -0.88
N LYS A 595 -21.45 -13.97 0.28
CA LYS A 595 -20.02 -14.11 0.61
C LYS A 595 -19.86 -14.58 2.07
N LEU A 596 -19.05 -15.63 2.26
CA LEU A 596 -18.78 -16.30 3.53
C LEU A 596 -17.68 -15.57 4.30
N GLY A 597 -18.01 -15.06 5.48
CA GLY A 597 -17.03 -14.62 6.48
C GLY A 597 -16.88 -15.65 7.60
N ASP A 598 -16.05 -15.36 8.60
CA ASP A 598 -15.75 -16.33 9.66
C ASP A 598 -16.94 -16.51 10.62
N GLY A 599 -17.74 -17.55 10.37
CA GLY A 599 -18.94 -17.88 11.14
C GLY A 599 -20.17 -16.99 10.82
N PHE A 600 -20.15 -16.28 9.70
CA PHE A 600 -21.28 -15.50 9.17
C PHE A 600 -21.31 -15.50 7.63
N VAL A 601 -22.44 -15.15 7.03
CA VAL A 601 -22.58 -14.93 5.58
C VAL A 601 -23.28 -13.59 5.36
N VAL A 602 -22.80 -12.81 4.39
CA VAL A 602 -23.55 -11.66 3.86
C VAL A 602 -24.22 -12.07 2.56
N THR A 603 -25.50 -11.74 2.39
CA THR A 603 -26.31 -12.04 1.21
C THR A 603 -26.98 -10.78 0.68
N HIS A 604 -26.93 -10.57 -0.64
CA HIS A 604 -27.67 -9.50 -1.32
C HIS A 604 -29.05 -10.00 -1.75
N ASP A 605 -30.09 -9.45 -1.10
CA ASP A 605 -31.47 -9.58 -1.57
C ASP A 605 -31.71 -8.53 -2.67
N LYS A 606 -31.53 -8.95 -3.92
CA LYS A 606 -31.76 -8.12 -5.12
C LYS A 606 -33.22 -7.68 -5.30
N GLN A 607 -34.19 -8.38 -4.70
CA GLN A 607 -35.60 -8.00 -4.81
C GLN A 607 -35.97 -6.91 -3.79
N ALA A 608 -35.44 -7.01 -2.57
CA ALA A 608 -35.58 -5.97 -1.55
C ALA A 608 -34.65 -4.77 -1.79
N GLY A 609 -33.51 -4.98 -2.48
CA GLY A 609 -32.45 -3.99 -2.61
C GLY A 609 -31.63 -3.86 -1.33
N GLN A 610 -31.36 -4.97 -0.61
CA GLN A 610 -30.79 -4.96 0.74
C GLN A 610 -29.67 -5.97 0.94
N LEU A 611 -28.67 -5.61 1.74
CA LEU A 611 -27.66 -6.53 2.27
C LEU A 611 -28.09 -7.07 3.63
N THR A 612 -28.06 -8.40 3.79
CA THR A 612 -28.36 -9.09 5.05
C THR A 612 -27.14 -9.86 5.54
N LEU A 613 -26.76 -9.66 6.81
CA LEU A 613 -25.75 -10.46 7.49
C LEU A 613 -26.42 -11.53 8.34
N THR A 614 -26.06 -12.79 8.14
CA THR A 614 -26.55 -13.95 8.89
C THR A 614 -25.40 -14.62 9.64
N THR A 615 -25.41 -14.58 10.97
CA THR A 615 -24.45 -15.33 11.80
C THR A 615 -24.85 -16.79 11.91
N VAL A 616 -23.88 -17.70 11.93
CA VAL A 616 -24.10 -19.17 11.99
C VAL A 616 -23.24 -19.89 13.03
N ALA A 617 -22.33 -19.19 13.71
CA ALA A 617 -21.27 -19.80 14.52
C ALA A 617 -21.73 -20.60 15.75
N ASP A 618 -22.94 -20.33 16.27
CA ASP A 618 -23.57 -21.05 17.38
C ASP A 618 -24.41 -22.26 16.94
N GLY A 619 -24.50 -22.53 15.63
CA GLY A 619 -25.30 -23.59 15.04
C GLY A 619 -26.75 -23.19 14.75
N THR A 620 -27.11 -21.92 14.92
CA THR A 620 -28.39 -21.33 14.54
C THR A 620 -28.19 -20.10 13.64
N ALA A 621 -29.18 -19.79 12.80
CA ALA A 621 -29.12 -18.62 11.93
C ALA A 621 -29.75 -17.41 12.63
N ALA A 622 -29.01 -16.31 12.74
CA ALA A 622 -29.55 -15.02 13.16
C ALA A 622 -29.21 -13.96 12.12
N SER A 623 -30.24 -13.38 11.49
CA SER A 623 -30.10 -12.44 10.37
C SER A 623 -30.46 -11.02 10.77
N ARG A 624 -29.73 -10.04 10.23
CA ARG A 624 -30.07 -8.62 10.28
C ARG A 624 -29.74 -7.93 8.95
N VAL A 625 -30.56 -6.97 8.53
CA VAL A 625 -30.19 -6.04 7.45
C VAL A 625 -29.00 -5.22 7.91
N ILE A 626 -28.05 -4.96 7.01
CA ILE A 626 -26.84 -4.16 7.27
C ILE A 626 -26.75 -2.91 6.42
N GLY A 627 -27.47 -2.83 5.30
CA GLY A 627 -27.46 -1.68 4.41
C GLY A 627 -28.41 -1.85 3.24
N GLU A 628 -28.81 -0.73 2.64
CA GLU A 628 -29.50 -0.71 1.34
C GLU A 628 -28.46 -0.83 0.22
N LEU A 629 -28.75 -1.65 -0.78
CA LEU A 629 -27.96 -1.82 -2.00
C LEU A 629 -28.91 -2.19 -3.16
N PRO A 630 -29.35 -1.23 -3.99
CA PRO A 630 -30.23 -1.50 -5.13
C PRO A 630 -29.63 -2.50 -6.13
N ASP A 631 -30.47 -3.28 -6.83
CA ASP A 631 -29.99 -4.18 -7.88
C ASP A 631 -29.71 -3.42 -9.19
N THR A 632 -28.47 -3.52 -9.68
CA THR A 632 -28.01 -2.95 -10.96
C THR A 632 -28.18 -3.93 -12.14
N GLY A 633 -28.69 -5.15 -11.90
CA GLY A 633 -28.84 -6.20 -12.90
C GLY A 633 -27.56 -7.02 -13.16
N VAL A 634 -26.43 -6.60 -12.60
CA VAL A 634 -25.15 -7.34 -12.56
C VAL A 634 -24.79 -7.72 -11.12
N SER A 635 -23.75 -8.53 -10.95
CA SER A 635 -23.21 -8.87 -9.61
C SER A 635 -22.45 -7.67 -9.05
N GLN A 636 -22.60 -7.41 -7.75
CA GLN A 636 -21.96 -6.28 -7.04
C GLN A 636 -20.96 -6.73 -5.96
N ARG A 637 -20.84 -8.04 -5.74
CA ARG A 637 -19.83 -8.66 -4.86
C ARG A 637 -18.42 -8.31 -5.33
N ASP A 638 -17.59 -7.93 -4.36
CA ASP A 638 -16.20 -7.47 -4.51
C ASP A 638 -16.05 -6.18 -5.37
N VAL A 639 -17.16 -5.46 -5.59
CA VAL A 639 -17.24 -4.16 -6.28
C VAL A 639 -17.89 -3.09 -5.40
N ARG A 640 -19.12 -3.34 -4.92
CA ARG A 640 -19.85 -2.46 -3.99
C ARG A 640 -20.02 -3.07 -2.60
N TRP A 641 -19.76 -4.37 -2.42
CA TRP A 641 -19.78 -5.00 -1.09
C TRP A 641 -18.89 -6.25 -1.02
N THR A 642 -18.34 -6.54 0.16
CA THR A 642 -17.44 -7.68 0.42
C THR A 642 -17.42 -8.07 1.91
N VAL A 643 -16.63 -9.08 2.28
CA VAL A 643 -16.41 -9.52 3.68
C VAL A 643 -14.93 -9.77 3.93
N ASP A 644 -14.46 -9.51 5.15
CA ASP A 644 -13.13 -9.89 5.60
C ASP A 644 -13.10 -11.39 5.91
N GLU A 645 -12.66 -12.20 4.95
CA GLU A 645 -12.48 -13.64 5.12
C GLU A 645 -11.44 -13.94 6.22
N SER A 646 -10.49 -13.04 6.44
CA SER A 646 -9.48 -13.12 7.50
C SER A 646 -9.86 -12.31 8.76
N GLY A 647 -11.07 -11.73 8.81
CA GLY A 647 -11.49 -10.76 9.83
C GLY A 647 -12.91 -11.00 10.35
N ALA A 648 -13.45 -10.00 11.06
CA ALA A 648 -14.76 -10.05 11.71
C ALA A 648 -15.79 -9.09 11.08
N ASN A 649 -15.51 -8.53 9.90
CA ASN A 649 -16.23 -7.40 9.34
C ASN A 649 -16.77 -7.68 7.93
N ALA A 650 -17.90 -7.08 7.60
CA ALA A 650 -18.34 -6.86 6.22
C ALA A 650 -18.05 -5.40 5.81
N ALA A 651 -18.01 -5.12 4.51
CA ALA A 651 -17.93 -3.77 3.98
C ALA A 651 -18.93 -3.59 2.83
N TYR A 652 -19.57 -2.43 2.73
CA TYR A 652 -20.36 -2.05 1.56
C TYR A 652 -20.27 -0.55 1.26
N VAL A 653 -20.56 -0.16 0.02
CA VAL A 653 -20.60 1.24 -0.45
C VAL A 653 -22.05 1.68 -0.60
N ASP A 654 -22.42 2.82 -0.03
CA ASP A 654 -23.75 3.42 -0.21
C ASP A 654 -23.87 4.24 -1.51
N ASP A 655 -24.99 4.96 -1.68
CA ASP A 655 -25.25 5.85 -2.82
C ASP A 655 -24.63 7.26 -2.66
N GLN A 656 -23.85 7.49 -1.60
CA GLN A 656 -22.99 8.67 -1.42
C GLN A 656 -21.49 8.32 -1.48
N GLU A 657 -21.14 7.13 -1.99
CA GLU A 657 -19.76 6.61 -2.09
C GLU A 657 -19.03 6.46 -0.74
N GLN A 658 -19.77 6.30 0.37
CA GLN A 658 -19.21 6.06 1.70
C GLN A 658 -19.09 4.56 1.95
N VAL A 659 -17.98 4.12 2.56
CA VAL A 659 -17.77 2.70 2.87
C VAL A 659 -18.17 2.41 4.31
N HIS A 660 -19.21 1.61 4.47
CA HIS A 660 -19.74 1.15 5.76
C HIS A 660 -19.00 -0.12 6.20
N LEU A 661 -18.25 -0.03 7.30
CA LEU A 661 -17.57 -1.18 7.94
C LEU A 661 -18.45 -1.75 9.05
N VAL A 662 -18.97 -2.96 8.81
CA VAL A 662 -20.00 -3.58 9.65
C VAL A 662 -19.43 -4.78 10.41
N PRO A 663 -19.34 -4.75 11.75
CA PRO A 663 -18.90 -5.91 12.52
C PRO A 663 -19.96 -7.03 12.50
N SER A 664 -19.51 -8.27 12.35
CA SER A 664 -20.38 -9.46 12.37
C SER A 664 -20.90 -9.79 13.77
N GLY A 665 -20.17 -9.39 14.81
CA GLY A 665 -20.42 -9.78 16.20
C GLY A 665 -19.99 -11.23 16.52
N VAL A 666 -19.36 -11.93 15.58
CA VAL A 666 -18.92 -13.32 15.72
C VAL A 666 -17.45 -13.39 16.12
N ALA A 667 -17.11 -14.30 17.05
CA ALA A 667 -15.73 -14.59 17.41
C ALA A 667 -15.07 -15.47 16.34
N GLN A 668 -13.90 -15.05 15.83
CA GLN A 668 -13.18 -15.76 14.78
C GLN A 668 -12.62 -17.12 15.23
N GLN A 669 -12.29 -17.98 14.27
CA GLN A 669 -11.54 -19.21 14.45
C GLN A 669 -10.13 -18.94 15.02
N PRO A 670 -9.52 -19.90 15.75
CA PRO A 670 -8.13 -19.80 16.19
C PRO A 670 -7.15 -19.54 15.04
N LEU A 671 -6.10 -18.76 15.32
CA LEU A 671 -5.04 -18.45 14.35
C LEU A 671 -4.39 -19.73 13.81
N SER A 672 -4.27 -19.82 12.49
CA SER A 672 -3.72 -20.97 11.77
C SER A 672 -2.85 -20.53 10.59
N LEU A 673 -2.20 -21.49 9.93
CA LEU A 673 -1.47 -21.26 8.69
C LEU A 673 -2.35 -21.58 7.47
N LEU A 674 -2.33 -20.70 6.47
CA LEU A 674 -2.95 -20.89 5.17
C LEU A 674 -2.10 -21.77 4.22
N ALA A 675 -0.80 -21.90 4.49
CA ALA A 675 0.13 -22.76 3.76
C ALA A 675 1.25 -23.25 4.69
N PRO A 676 1.96 -24.36 4.37
CA PRO A 676 3.12 -24.79 5.15
C PRO A 676 4.21 -23.70 5.22
N ALA A 677 4.86 -23.58 6.40
CA ALA A 677 5.89 -22.57 6.65
C ALA A 677 7.09 -22.68 5.69
N GLU A 678 7.37 -21.63 4.92
CA GLU A 678 8.50 -21.60 3.98
C GLU A 678 9.77 -21.24 4.75
N SER A 679 10.66 -22.22 4.96
CA SER A 679 11.79 -22.08 5.91
C SER A 679 13.13 -22.44 5.27
N VAL A 680 14.17 -21.66 5.57
CA VAL A 680 15.52 -21.89 5.03
C VAL A 680 16.27 -22.97 5.79
N SER A 681 17.19 -23.67 5.11
CA SER A 681 18.04 -24.69 5.72
C SER A 681 19.26 -24.11 6.46
N SER A 682 19.66 -22.88 6.13
CA SER A 682 20.76 -22.17 6.77
C SER A 682 20.57 -20.66 6.75
N VAL A 683 21.09 -19.97 7.77
CA VAL A 683 21.23 -18.50 7.83
C VAL A 683 22.67 -18.12 8.20
N GLU A 684 23.10 -16.94 7.77
CA GLU A 684 24.37 -16.33 8.18
C GLU A 684 24.21 -15.46 9.44
N ALA A 685 25.27 -15.39 10.24
CA ALA A 685 25.29 -14.54 11.44
C ALA A 685 25.62 -13.08 11.10
N HIS A 686 24.67 -12.19 11.38
CA HIS A 686 24.67 -10.77 10.99
C HIS A 686 24.87 -9.83 12.18
N THR A 687 25.38 -8.63 11.92
CA THR A 687 25.52 -7.57 12.96
C THR A 687 24.15 -7.07 13.43
N VAL A 688 24.08 -6.52 14.64
CA VAL A 688 22.79 -6.09 15.24
C VAL A 688 22.03 -5.03 14.43
N ASP A 689 22.76 -4.19 13.70
CA ASP A 689 22.27 -3.04 12.91
C ASP A 689 21.95 -3.37 11.44
N THR A 690 22.17 -4.61 11.00
CA THR A 690 21.86 -5.07 9.62
C THR A 690 20.54 -5.82 9.55
N THR A 691 19.88 -5.83 8.39
CA THR A 691 18.75 -6.75 8.14
C THR A 691 19.24 -8.20 8.23
N PRO A 692 18.61 -9.08 9.04
CA PRO A 692 18.98 -10.48 9.12
C PRO A 692 18.47 -11.27 7.91
N ASP A 693 19.00 -12.48 7.70
CA ASP A 693 18.40 -13.45 6.78
C ASP A 693 17.01 -13.87 7.29
N THR A 694 16.06 -14.05 6.37
CA THR A 694 14.74 -14.65 6.66
C THR A 694 14.93 -16.11 7.06
N LEU A 695 14.56 -16.44 8.30
CA LEU A 695 14.55 -17.79 8.85
C LEU A 695 13.34 -18.59 8.36
N THR A 696 12.16 -17.98 8.40
CA THR A 696 10.89 -18.60 8.00
C THR A 696 9.85 -17.54 7.62
N THR A 697 9.03 -17.85 6.63
CA THR A 697 7.86 -17.05 6.22
C THR A 697 6.59 -17.84 6.47
N LEU A 698 5.65 -17.22 7.18
CA LEU A 698 4.39 -17.79 7.64
C LEU A 698 3.22 -17.06 6.99
N LEU A 699 2.28 -17.77 6.40
CA LEU A 699 1.05 -17.18 5.86
C LEU A 699 -0.10 -17.40 6.85
N LEU A 700 -0.48 -16.35 7.58
CA LEU A 700 -1.42 -16.41 8.70
C LEU A 700 -2.88 -16.30 8.24
N SER A 701 -3.78 -17.05 8.87
CA SER A 701 -5.22 -17.03 8.56
C SER A 701 -5.98 -15.80 9.06
N LYS A 702 -5.37 -14.99 9.93
CA LYS A 702 -5.90 -13.71 10.45
C LYS A 702 -4.76 -12.88 11.05
N PRO A 703 -4.96 -11.57 11.33
CA PRO A 703 -3.91 -10.72 11.89
C PRO A 703 -3.35 -11.20 13.24
N SER A 704 -2.06 -10.94 13.46
CA SER A 704 -1.37 -11.16 14.74
C SER A 704 -1.13 -9.84 15.48
N SER A 705 -1.05 -9.89 16.81
CA SER A 705 -0.65 -8.74 17.65
C SER A 705 0.87 -8.66 17.83
N GLY A 706 1.57 -9.78 17.68
CA GLY A 706 3.03 -9.90 17.76
C GLY A 706 3.48 -11.36 17.70
N TRP A 707 4.79 -11.59 17.75
CA TRP A 707 5.38 -12.92 17.72
C TRP A 707 6.73 -12.99 18.44
N ASP A 708 7.07 -14.16 18.98
CA ASP A 708 8.34 -14.42 19.68
C ASP A 708 9.14 -15.50 18.96
N LEU A 709 10.45 -15.29 18.79
CA LEU A 709 11.38 -16.31 18.29
C LEU A 709 12.26 -16.87 19.42
N THR A 710 12.29 -18.20 19.52
CA THR A 710 13.27 -18.93 20.34
C THR A 710 14.06 -19.92 19.49
N VAL A 711 15.35 -20.06 19.81
CA VAL A 711 16.28 -20.97 19.14
C VAL A 711 17.04 -21.81 20.17
N ARG A 712 17.16 -23.11 19.93
CA ARG A 712 17.86 -24.07 20.80
C ARG A 712 19.02 -24.69 20.04
N ASN A 713 20.23 -24.44 20.51
CA ASN A 713 21.43 -25.09 19.98
C ASN A 713 21.33 -26.61 20.24
N ARG A 714 21.40 -27.43 19.17
CA ARG A 714 21.15 -28.88 19.28
C ARG A 714 22.23 -29.64 20.05
N ALA A 715 23.49 -29.21 19.95
CA ALA A 715 24.62 -29.89 20.59
C ALA A 715 24.65 -29.65 22.11
N THR A 716 24.34 -28.44 22.55
CA THR A 716 24.40 -28.04 23.98
C THR A 716 23.05 -28.06 24.69
N GLY A 717 21.94 -28.10 23.96
CA GLY A 717 20.59 -27.92 24.50
C GLY A 717 20.28 -26.50 24.99
N LYS A 718 21.23 -25.55 24.90
CA LYS A 718 21.05 -24.17 25.37
C LYS A 718 20.01 -23.44 24.50
N VAL A 719 18.98 -22.92 25.17
CA VAL A 719 17.92 -22.11 24.55
C VAL A 719 18.28 -20.64 24.67
N TYR A 720 18.07 -19.93 23.57
CA TYR A 720 18.14 -18.49 23.43
C TYR A 720 16.74 -18.05 22.97
N GLY A 721 16.13 -17.07 23.64
CA GLY A 721 15.21 -16.19 22.91
C GLY A 721 16.05 -15.30 22.02
N ASP A 722 15.51 -14.77 20.94
CA ASP A 722 16.21 -13.75 20.14
C ASP A 722 16.16 -12.35 20.78
N GLY A 723 15.34 -12.19 21.84
CA GLY A 723 15.21 -10.94 22.61
C GLY A 723 14.55 -9.80 21.84
N ARG A 724 14.02 -10.10 20.64
CA ARG A 724 13.19 -9.25 19.81
C ARG A 724 11.81 -9.87 19.72
N ASP A 725 10.87 -9.28 20.44
CA ASP A 725 9.45 -9.56 20.27
C ASP A 725 9.01 -8.79 19.01
N GLY A 726 8.49 -9.50 18.01
CA GLY A 726 8.06 -8.92 16.75
C GLY A 726 6.70 -8.24 16.84
N THR A 727 6.50 -7.23 16.00
CA THR A 727 5.25 -6.47 15.92
C THR A 727 4.12 -7.26 15.25
N ALA A 728 2.90 -6.73 15.36
CA ALA A 728 1.73 -7.19 14.62
C ALA A 728 2.01 -7.40 13.11
N ALA A 729 1.42 -8.46 12.55
CA ALA A 729 1.46 -8.78 11.13
C ALA A 729 0.04 -9.05 10.58
N ARG A 730 -0.13 -8.92 9.26
CA ARG A 730 -1.42 -9.10 8.55
C ARG A 730 -1.20 -10.02 7.36
N GLY A 731 -1.62 -11.27 7.51
CA GLY A 731 -1.39 -12.36 6.55
C GLY A 731 0.06 -12.83 6.56
N GLU A 732 0.92 -12.37 5.66
CA GLU A 732 2.32 -12.80 5.66
C GLU A 732 3.10 -12.26 6.88
N LEU A 733 3.86 -13.14 7.50
CA LEU A 733 4.84 -12.87 8.54
C LEU A 733 6.19 -13.49 8.15
N SER A 734 7.13 -12.64 7.72
CA SER A 734 8.54 -13.01 7.50
C SER A 734 9.36 -12.80 8.78
N VAL A 735 9.87 -13.89 9.37
CA VAL A 735 10.69 -13.91 10.58
C VAL A 735 12.16 -14.04 10.20
N GLY A 736 12.97 -13.04 10.55
CA GLY A 736 14.42 -13.08 10.40
C GLY A 736 15.16 -13.46 11.68
N TRP A 737 16.42 -13.90 11.58
CA TRP A 737 17.26 -14.22 12.74
C TRP A 737 18.72 -13.79 12.54
N HIS A 738 19.26 -12.99 13.46
CA HIS A 738 20.64 -12.48 13.37
C HIS A 738 21.73 -13.49 13.78
N GLY A 739 21.37 -14.55 14.51
CA GLY A 739 22.37 -15.46 15.09
C GLY A 739 23.19 -14.85 16.25
N LEU A 740 22.58 -14.00 17.07
CA LEU A 740 23.21 -13.30 18.21
C LEU A 740 22.69 -13.83 19.57
N ASP A 741 23.49 -13.74 20.64
CA ASP A 741 23.03 -13.95 22.03
C ASP A 741 22.53 -12.61 22.60
N PRO A 742 21.21 -12.36 22.71
CA PRO A 742 20.68 -11.05 23.11
C PRO A 742 20.95 -10.71 24.59
N LYS A 743 21.48 -11.65 25.38
CA LYS A 743 21.92 -11.39 26.75
C LYS A 743 23.30 -10.73 26.82
N ARG A 744 23.98 -10.58 25.67
CA ARG A 744 25.32 -9.97 25.55
C ARG A 744 25.22 -8.70 24.71
N THR A 745 26.01 -7.69 25.07
CA THR A 745 26.04 -6.39 24.37
C THR A 745 26.97 -6.43 23.16
N GLY A 746 26.54 -5.83 22.05
CA GLY A 746 27.30 -5.79 20.78
C GLY A 746 27.09 -7.05 19.94
N ASP A 747 27.94 -7.25 18.93
CA ASP A 747 27.86 -8.39 17.99
C ASP A 747 28.35 -9.70 18.64
N ALA A 748 27.59 -10.17 19.63
CA ALA A 748 27.84 -11.41 20.35
C ALA A 748 27.25 -12.60 19.59
N TYR A 749 27.92 -12.99 18.50
CA TYR A 749 27.53 -14.13 17.67
C TYR A 749 27.37 -15.43 18.47
N LEU A 750 26.37 -16.20 18.09
CA LEU A 750 26.16 -17.57 18.56
C LEU A 750 27.10 -18.53 17.83
N PRO A 751 27.48 -19.67 18.43
CA PRO A 751 28.29 -20.68 17.76
C PRO A 751 27.65 -21.18 16.47
N ASN A 752 28.48 -21.43 15.45
CA ASN A 752 28.08 -22.18 14.26
C ASN A 752 27.41 -23.51 14.63
N GLY A 753 26.60 -24.07 13.73
CA GLY A 753 25.99 -25.40 13.89
C GLY A 753 24.47 -25.42 13.77
N SER A 754 23.85 -26.54 14.17
CA SER A 754 22.40 -26.75 14.03
C SER A 754 21.59 -26.27 15.24
N TYR A 755 20.49 -25.58 14.95
CA TYR A 755 19.53 -25.06 15.91
C TYR A 755 18.13 -25.61 15.60
N ASP A 756 17.39 -26.02 16.63
CA ASP A 756 15.93 -26.05 16.54
C ASP A 756 15.42 -24.62 16.74
N TRP A 757 14.36 -24.23 16.04
CA TRP A 757 13.71 -22.93 16.25
C TRP A 757 12.21 -23.10 16.46
N THR A 758 11.63 -22.19 17.24
CA THR A 758 10.21 -22.11 17.53
C THR A 758 9.77 -20.65 17.48
N VAL A 759 8.79 -20.36 16.61
CA VAL A 759 8.09 -19.08 16.52
C VAL A 759 6.72 -19.24 17.17
N THR A 760 6.37 -18.35 18.09
CA THR A 760 5.04 -18.30 18.73
C THR A 760 4.35 -17.00 18.34
N VAL A 761 3.24 -17.08 17.62
CA VAL A 761 2.50 -15.93 17.07
C VAL A 761 1.21 -15.72 17.86
N THR A 762 1.02 -14.52 18.40
CA THR A 762 -0.16 -14.17 19.20
C THR A 762 -1.25 -13.59 18.30
N PRO A 763 -2.50 -14.08 18.34
CA PRO A 763 -3.59 -13.53 17.53
C PRO A 763 -3.92 -12.08 17.92
N ALA A 764 -4.31 -11.24 16.96
CA ALA A 764 -4.66 -9.84 17.20
C ALA A 764 -6.02 -9.67 17.92
N ASP A 765 -6.94 -10.61 17.70
CA ASP A 765 -8.27 -10.62 18.30
C ASP A 765 -8.34 -11.26 19.69
N GLY A 766 -7.26 -11.90 20.13
CA GLY A 766 -7.20 -12.67 21.37
C GLY A 766 -7.96 -14.00 21.34
N VAL A 767 -8.46 -14.45 20.17
CA VAL A 767 -9.25 -15.69 20.06
C VAL A 767 -8.37 -16.85 19.60
N GLY A 768 -8.28 -17.86 20.47
CA GLY A 768 -7.42 -19.03 20.31
C GLY A 768 -6.11 -18.91 21.09
N ALA A 769 -5.42 -20.05 21.27
CA ALA A 769 -4.06 -20.05 21.81
C ALA A 769 -3.07 -19.52 20.75
N PRO A 770 -1.91 -18.96 21.15
CA PRO A 770 -0.85 -18.56 20.22
C PRO A 770 -0.43 -19.70 19.29
N LEU A 771 -0.34 -19.40 17.99
CA LEU A 771 0.09 -20.35 16.97
C LEU A 771 1.58 -20.62 17.14
N THR A 772 1.96 -21.89 17.31
CA THR A 772 3.37 -22.27 17.46
C THR A 772 3.85 -23.04 16.23
N VAL A 773 4.85 -22.48 15.54
CA VAL A 773 5.52 -23.08 14.38
C VAL A 773 6.96 -23.42 14.78
N SER A 774 7.53 -24.50 14.26
CA SER A 774 8.89 -24.91 14.60
C SER A 774 9.59 -25.65 13.46
N GLY A 775 10.92 -25.55 13.45
CA GLY A 775 11.76 -26.20 12.44
C GLY A 775 13.22 -26.29 12.90
N THR A 776 14.11 -26.49 11.93
CA THR A 776 15.55 -26.58 12.16
C THR A 776 16.31 -25.74 11.15
N VAL A 777 17.36 -25.06 11.59
CA VAL A 777 18.24 -24.25 10.75
C VAL A 777 19.71 -24.49 11.11
N LYS A 778 20.61 -24.24 10.17
CA LYS A 778 22.04 -24.16 10.41
C LYS A 778 22.50 -22.71 10.48
N LEU A 779 23.14 -22.29 11.57
CA LEU A 779 23.84 -21.02 11.65
C LEU A 779 25.26 -21.17 11.11
N VAL A 780 25.66 -20.28 10.20
CA VAL A 780 27.04 -20.17 9.68
C VAL A 780 27.59 -18.75 9.86
N LYS A 781 28.91 -18.60 9.78
CA LYS A 781 29.64 -17.33 10.03
C LYS A 781 29.42 -16.71 11.43
N GLY A 782 28.87 -17.48 12.38
CA GLY A 782 28.78 -17.12 13.78
C GLY A 782 30.13 -17.24 14.51
N GLU A 783 30.09 -17.53 15.81
CA GLU A 783 31.29 -17.85 16.58
C GLU A 783 31.85 -19.21 16.11
N PRO A 784 33.14 -19.30 15.71
CA PRO A 784 33.71 -20.52 15.16
C PRO A 784 33.84 -21.60 16.24
N VAL A 785 33.16 -22.73 16.04
CA VAL A 785 33.32 -23.91 16.90
C VAL A 785 34.71 -24.50 16.71
N ARG A 786 35.39 -24.82 17.80
CA ARG A 786 36.79 -25.27 17.72
C ARG A 786 36.89 -26.62 16.99
N HIS A 787 37.88 -26.73 16.10
CA HIS A 787 38.11 -27.85 15.17
C HIS A 787 37.17 -27.93 13.95
N ASP A 788 36.08 -27.18 13.87
CA ASP A 788 35.23 -27.06 12.66
C ASP A 788 35.89 -26.10 11.65
N HIS A 789 36.59 -26.64 10.65
CA HIS A 789 37.23 -25.87 9.59
C HIS A 789 36.44 -25.93 8.27
N LEU A 790 35.62 -26.97 8.10
CA LEU A 790 34.87 -27.30 6.89
C LEU A 790 33.38 -27.45 7.20
N GLY A 791 32.60 -26.52 6.66
CA GLY A 791 31.15 -26.52 6.67
C GLY A 791 30.55 -25.56 7.68
N GLY A 792 31.20 -25.24 8.81
CA GLY A 792 30.56 -24.44 9.85
C GLY A 792 29.35 -25.15 10.46
N ASP A 793 29.43 -26.47 10.66
CA ASP A 793 28.34 -27.32 11.15
C ASP A 793 28.51 -27.79 12.60
N ALA A 794 29.49 -27.23 13.32
CA ALA A 794 29.93 -27.57 14.67
C ALA A 794 30.55 -28.96 14.83
N VAL A 795 30.79 -29.70 13.74
CA VAL A 795 31.48 -30.99 13.79
C VAL A 795 32.98 -30.77 13.70
N GLY A 796 33.72 -31.48 14.55
CA GLY A 796 35.16 -31.47 14.56
C GLY A 796 35.79 -32.11 13.31
N ASP A 797 36.75 -31.42 12.71
CA ASP A 797 37.56 -31.90 11.61
C ASP A 797 38.95 -32.36 12.08
N LEU A 798 39.54 -33.27 11.31
CA LEU A 798 40.85 -33.84 11.58
C LEU A 798 41.89 -33.35 10.57
N LEU A 799 43.00 -32.77 11.03
CA LEU A 799 44.04 -32.28 10.15
C LEU A 799 45.12 -33.35 9.91
N THR A 800 45.44 -33.63 8.65
CA THR A 800 46.33 -34.74 8.27
C THR A 800 47.43 -34.29 7.31
N LEU A 801 48.65 -34.79 7.49
CA LEU A 801 49.79 -34.51 6.60
C LEU A 801 50.27 -35.82 5.98
N ASN A 802 50.18 -35.97 4.65
CA ASN A 802 50.62 -37.17 3.95
C ASN A 802 52.13 -37.16 3.61
N SER A 803 52.64 -38.27 3.09
CA SER A 803 54.05 -38.41 2.68
C SER A 803 54.48 -37.51 1.51
N SER A 804 53.53 -36.93 0.78
CA SER A 804 53.77 -36.07 -0.40
C SER A 804 53.64 -34.58 -0.09
N GLY A 805 53.44 -34.20 1.17
CA GLY A 805 53.31 -32.80 1.56
C GLY A 805 51.93 -32.18 1.31
N ALA A 806 50.88 -33.00 1.18
CA ALA A 806 49.51 -32.49 1.24
C ALA A 806 49.05 -32.44 2.71
N LEU A 807 48.60 -31.26 3.13
CA LEU A 807 47.98 -30.98 4.41
C LEU A 807 46.48 -30.86 4.17
N THR A 808 45.70 -31.73 4.82
CA THR A 808 44.30 -32.01 4.47
C THR A 808 43.43 -31.98 5.72
N PHE A 809 42.43 -31.10 5.72
CA PHE A 809 41.28 -31.21 6.61
C PHE A 809 40.40 -32.37 6.13
N GLN A 810 40.13 -33.32 7.01
CA GLN A 810 39.23 -34.45 6.80
C GLN A 810 37.91 -34.09 7.50
N GLN A 811 36.84 -33.92 6.73
CA GLN A 811 35.59 -33.37 7.22
C GLN A 811 34.84 -34.39 8.07
N GLY A 812 34.43 -33.98 9.28
CA GLY A 812 33.61 -34.80 10.17
C GLY A 812 32.20 -35.05 9.61
N THR A 813 31.60 -36.19 9.92
CA THR A 813 30.25 -36.56 9.44
C THR A 813 29.10 -36.18 10.39
N GLY A 814 29.41 -35.78 11.63
CA GLY A 814 28.44 -35.72 12.73
C GLY A 814 27.95 -37.11 13.20
N THR A 815 28.52 -38.20 12.68
CA THR A 815 28.32 -39.58 13.15
C THR A 815 29.63 -40.22 13.63
N GLY A 816 30.65 -39.38 13.78
CA GLY A 816 31.96 -39.72 14.31
C GLY A 816 32.89 -40.47 13.36
N THR A 817 32.68 -40.31 12.04
CA THR A 817 33.63 -40.70 11.00
C THR A 817 34.01 -39.48 10.16
N PHE A 818 34.86 -39.67 9.14
CA PHE A 818 35.28 -38.60 8.23
C PHE A 818 35.05 -39.05 6.78
N SER A 819 34.53 -38.17 5.93
CA SER A 819 34.21 -38.51 4.52
C SER A 819 34.50 -37.41 3.51
N GLY A 820 34.32 -36.14 3.86
CA GLY A 820 34.76 -34.99 3.05
C GLY A 820 36.26 -34.72 3.23
N LYS A 821 36.88 -33.98 2.30
CA LYS A 821 38.27 -33.52 2.46
C LYS A 821 38.59 -32.27 1.64
N VAL A 822 39.38 -31.38 2.22
CA VAL A 822 39.94 -30.19 1.53
C VAL A 822 41.45 -30.18 1.75
N SER A 823 42.24 -30.09 0.66
CA SER A 823 43.68 -30.38 0.68
C SER A 823 44.54 -29.26 0.08
N GLY A 824 45.60 -28.86 0.80
CA GLY A 824 46.64 -27.96 0.31
C GLY A 824 47.99 -28.66 0.18
N SER A 825 48.55 -28.67 -1.02
CA SER A 825 49.84 -29.32 -1.34
C SER A 825 51.04 -28.37 -1.20
N GLY A 826 52.24 -28.95 -1.12
CA GLY A 826 53.52 -28.22 -1.15
C GLY A 826 54.20 -28.04 0.21
N TRP A 827 53.67 -28.67 1.28
CA TRP A 827 54.27 -28.61 2.60
C TRP A 827 55.46 -29.56 2.75
N ALA A 828 56.51 -29.12 3.45
CA ALA A 828 57.57 -30.03 3.89
C ALA A 828 57.00 -31.04 4.90
N THR A 829 57.30 -32.34 4.74
CA THR A 829 56.78 -33.41 5.63
C THR A 829 57.30 -33.35 7.08
N SER A 830 58.21 -32.41 7.37
CA SER A 830 58.81 -32.16 8.68
C SER A 830 58.14 -31.04 9.50
N ILE A 831 57.10 -30.38 8.96
CA ILE A 831 56.33 -29.38 9.72
C ILE A 831 55.62 -30.01 10.94
N LYS A 832 55.21 -29.16 11.89
CA LYS A 832 54.20 -29.48 12.90
C LYS A 832 53.04 -28.50 12.77
N ALA A 833 51.86 -29.01 12.45
CA ALA A 833 50.63 -28.22 12.51
C ALA A 833 49.98 -28.34 13.91
N VAL A 834 49.19 -27.35 14.29
CA VAL A 834 48.32 -27.37 15.48
C VAL A 834 47.02 -26.66 15.11
N PRO A 835 45.88 -27.38 14.98
CA PRO A 835 44.55 -26.78 14.93
C PRO A 835 44.36 -25.91 16.17
N PHE A 836 44.18 -24.61 15.97
CA PHE A 836 44.35 -23.65 17.05
C PHE A 836 43.01 -23.18 17.63
N GLY A 837 42.10 -22.76 16.75
CA GLY A 837 40.97 -21.88 17.07
C GLY A 837 41.13 -20.56 16.30
N ASP A 838 40.11 -19.71 16.26
CA ASP A 838 40.26 -18.34 15.74
C ASP A 838 41.08 -17.50 16.73
N LEU A 839 42.35 -17.23 16.40
CA LEU A 839 43.18 -16.24 17.09
C LEU A 839 43.20 -14.90 16.31
N SER A 840 42.84 -14.96 15.04
CA SER A 840 43.00 -13.90 14.05
C SER A 840 41.87 -12.86 14.08
N GLY A 841 40.71 -13.23 14.62
CA GLY A 841 39.48 -12.45 14.66
C GLY A 841 38.70 -12.44 13.34
N ASP A 842 38.91 -13.42 12.46
CA ASP A 842 38.24 -13.49 11.15
C ASP A 842 37.01 -14.40 11.13
N ARG A 843 36.61 -14.95 12.29
CA ARG A 843 35.52 -15.92 12.50
C ARG A 843 35.75 -17.27 11.83
N CYS A 844 36.99 -17.61 11.49
CA CYS A 844 37.38 -18.91 10.96
C CYS A 844 38.51 -19.55 11.80
N ASN A 845 38.54 -20.89 11.89
CA ASN A 845 39.58 -21.57 12.68
C ASN A 845 40.98 -21.43 12.05
N ASP A 846 41.94 -20.91 12.80
CA ASP A 846 43.35 -20.84 12.40
C ASP A 846 44.13 -22.13 12.67
N VAL A 847 45.25 -22.28 11.96
CA VAL A 847 46.24 -23.35 12.21
C VAL A 847 47.62 -22.76 12.45
N LEU A 848 48.24 -23.09 13.59
CA LEU A 848 49.66 -22.82 13.79
C LEU A 848 50.51 -23.84 13.03
N VAL A 849 51.55 -23.39 12.32
CA VAL A 849 52.53 -24.26 11.68
C VAL A 849 53.95 -23.89 12.10
N ARG A 850 54.65 -24.85 12.71
CA ARG A 850 56.09 -24.79 12.97
C ARG A 850 56.84 -25.36 11.77
N LEU A 851 57.67 -24.52 11.14
CA LEU A 851 58.51 -24.88 9.99
C LEU A 851 59.81 -25.55 10.44
N SER A 852 60.47 -26.25 9.52
CA SER A 852 61.79 -26.87 9.75
C SER A 852 62.89 -25.85 10.09
N SER A 853 62.78 -24.61 9.61
CA SER A 853 63.63 -23.47 9.99
C SER A 853 63.51 -23.07 11.46
N GLY A 854 62.52 -23.59 12.20
CA GLY A 854 62.23 -23.19 13.56
C GLY A 854 61.40 -21.92 13.69
N ALA A 855 60.84 -21.41 12.58
CA ALA A 855 59.81 -20.38 12.61
C ALA A 855 58.46 -20.97 13.05
N LEU A 856 57.63 -20.17 13.73
CA LEU A 856 56.22 -20.46 14.01
C LEU A 856 55.35 -19.39 13.34
N ARG A 857 54.29 -19.82 12.66
CA ARG A 857 53.33 -18.97 11.95
C ARG A 857 51.90 -19.35 12.29
N LEU A 858 51.04 -18.36 12.44
CA LEU A 858 49.58 -18.50 12.45
C LEU A 858 49.10 -18.39 11.00
N TYR A 859 48.60 -19.47 10.43
CA TYR A 859 48.02 -19.49 9.09
C TYR A 859 46.50 -19.32 9.18
N LYS A 860 45.98 -18.39 8.37
CA LYS A 860 44.57 -18.03 8.24
C LYS A 860 44.03 -18.63 6.94
N PRO A 861 43.48 -19.86 6.93
CA PRO A 861 42.96 -20.46 5.70
C PRO A 861 41.76 -19.69 5.15
N GLY A 862 40.95 -19.09 6.02
CA GLY A 862 39.55 -18.81 5.75
C GLY A 862 38.70 -20.07 5.94
N CYS A 863 37.40 -19.89 6.13
CA CYS A 863 36.45 -20.98 6.29
C CYS A 863 36.37 -21.80 4.99
N ASP A 864 36.16 -23.12 5.09
CA ASP A 864 36.05 -24.07 3.96
C ASP A 864 37.30 -24.19 3.05
N ALA A 865 38.41 -23.57 3.42
CA ALA A 865 39.55 -23.36 2.53
C ALA A 865 40.75 -24.30 2.77
N ALA A 866 41.46 -24.62 1.70
CA ALA A 866 42.66 -25.45 1.73
C ALA A 866 43.88 -24.71 2.32
N LEU A 867 44.45 -25.26 3.39
CA LEU A 867 45.67 -24.75 4.01
C LEU A 867 46.92 -25.08 3.19
N LYS A 868 47.47 -24.08 2.50
CA LYS A 868 48.63 -24.16 1.60
C LYS A 868 49.83 -23.38 2.17
N PRO A 869 51.07 -23.62 1.74
CA PRO A 869 52.23 -22.82 2.15
C PRO A 869 52.11 -21.32 1.85
N SER A 870 51.31 -20.97 0.83
CA SER A 870 50.97 -19.61 0.39
C SER A 870 49.71 -19.01 1.02
N THR A 871 48.99 -19.76 1.86
CA THR A 871 47.86 -19.22 2.66
C THR A 871 48.36 -18.05 3.51
N SER A 872 47.52 -17.03 3.73
CA SER A 872 47.88 -15.84 4.53
C SER A 872 48.35 -16.24 5.93
N TYR A 873 49.39 -15.58 6.44
CA TYR A 873 49.93 -15.90 7.77
C TYR A 873 50.53 -14.73 8.53
N THR A 874 50.48 -14.81 9.86
CA THR A 874 51.24 -13.97 10.78
C THR A 874 52.44 -14.76 11.31
N THR A 875 53.66 -14.20 11.23
CA THR A 875 54.83 -14.84 11.85
C THR A 875 54.87 -14.52 13.35
N LEU A 876 54.73 -15.55 14.18
CA LEU A 876 54.73 -15.45 15.65
C LEU A 876 56.13 -15.53 16.24
N GLY A 877 57.06 -16.18 15.53
CA GLY A 877 58.49 -16.08 15.78
C GLY A 877 59.29 -16.58 14.59
N ALA A 878 60.34 -15.84 14.21
CA ALA A 878 61.14 -16.13 13.02
C ALA A 878 62.06 -17.35 13.16
N SER A 879 62.41 -17.73 14.39
CA SER A 879 63.29 -18.87 14.70
C SER A 879 63.06 -19.38 16.13
N GLY A 880 63.83 -20.38 16.56
CA GLY A 880 63.88 -20.84 17.96
C GLY A 880 62.78 -21.81 18.40
N TRP A 881 61.71 -22.03 17.62
CA TRP A 881 60.63 -22.94 17.99
C TRP A 881 60.96 -24.43 17.82
N ASN A 882 62.09 -24.75 17.17
CA ASN A 882 62.63 -26.12 17.14
C ASN A 882 63.08 -26.63 18.53
N GLN A 883 63.19 -25.75 19.54
CA GLN A 883 63.44 -26.16 20.93
C GLN A 883 62.27 -26.91 21.58
N TYR A 884 61.10 -26.92 20.94
CA TYR A 884 59.87 -27.53 21.45
C TYR A 884 59.52 -28.83 20.71
N ASP A 885 59.33 -29.93 21.45
CA ASP A 885 58.94 -31.23 20.88
C ASP A 885 57.43 -31.46 20.86
N ILE A 886 56.71 -30.84 21.80
CA ILE A 886 55.25 -30.76 21.82
C ILE A 886 54.83 -29.32 21.64
N LEU A 887 53.90 -29.11 20.71
CA LEU A 887 53.08 -27.92 20.54
C LEU A 887 51.63 -28.42 20.44
N THR A 888 50.73 -27.90 21.27
CA THR A 888 49.31 -28.29 21.26
C THR A 888 48.44 -27.18 21.83
N SER A 889 47.25 -26.97 21.26
CA SER A 889 46.24 -26.07 21.83
C SER A 889 45.19 -26.91 22.57
N PRO A 890 44.93 -26.63 23.86
CA PRO A 890 43.78 -27.16 24.58
C PRO A 890 42.50 -26.34 24.33
N GLY A 891 42.59 -25.17 23.68
CA GLY A 891 41.54 -24.15 23.65
C GLY A 891 41.93 -22.95 24.52
N ASP A 892 40.95 -22.22 25.03
CA ASP A 892 41.18 -21.13 25.98
C ASP A 892 41.37 -21.67 27.40
N VAL A 893 42.56 -21.50 27.99
CA VAL A 893 42.89 -21.89 29.38
C VAL A 893 42.76 -20.69 30.33
N THR A 894 42.62 -19.48 29.79
CA THR A 894 42.62 -18.21 30.51
C THR A 894 41.26 -17.53 30.62
N LYS A 895 40.23 -18.08 29.98
CA LYS A 895 38.84 -17.61 29.97
C LYS A 895 38.69 -16.15 29.49
N ASP A 896 39.41 -15.79 28.43
CA ASP A 896 39.28 -14.50 27.74
C ASP A 896 38.66 -14.59 26.33
N GLY A 897 38.27 -15.78 25.90
CA GLY A 897 37.69 -16.05 24.59
C GLY A 897 38.70 -16.33 23.48
N LEU A 898 39.99 -16.45 23.79
CA LEU A 898 41.04 -16.69 22.78
C LEU A 898 41.76 -18.03 23.00
N PRO A 899 42.12 -18.75 21.92
CA PRO A 899 42.86 -20.01 22.03
C PRO A 899 44.31 -19.81 22.50
N ASP A 900 44.78 -20.71 23.36
CA ASP A 900 46.12 -20.71 23.94
C ASP A 900 47.02 -21.83 23.39
N LEU A 901 48.34 -21.61 23.42
CA LEU A 901 49.34 -22.62 23.02
C LEU A 901 50.09 -23.17 24.25
N ILE A 902 50.12 -24.50 24.37
CA ILE A 902 50.99 -25.24 25.30
C ILE A 902 52.21 -25.78 24.55
N ALA A 903 53.41 -25.46 25.05
CA ALA A 903 54.67 -25.85 24.44
C ALA A 903 55.62 -26.54 25.45
N ARG A 904 56.14 -27.72 25.12
CA ARG A 904 57.14 -28.43 25.95
C ARG A 904 58.54 -28.36 25.33
N ASN A 905 59.49 -27.83 26.07
CA ASN A 905 60.88 -27.72 25.63
C ASN A 905 61.58 -29.10 25.69
N THR A 906 62.18 -29.51 24.58
CA THR A 906 62.76 -30.85 24.38
C THR A 906 63.90 -31.17 25.35
N SER A 907 64.81 -30.23 25.57
CA SER A 907 66.05 -30.46 26.32
C SER A 907 65.85 -30.41 27.84
N THR A 908 64.93 -29.57 28.33
CA THR A 908 64.62 -29.42 29.77
C THR A 908 63.44 -30.26 30.21
N GLY A 909 62.43 -30.43 29.36
CA GLY A 909 61.11 -30.94 29.73
C GLY A 909 60.18 -29.87 30.28
N ALA A 910 60.60 -28.61 30.35
CA ALA A 910 59.79 -27.53 30.88
C ALA A 910 58.60 -27.23 29.95
N VAL A 911 57.43 -27.00 30.54
CA VAL A 911 56.17 -26.72 29.84
C VAL A 911 55.79 -25.28 30.06
N TYR A 912 55.36 -24.63 28.99
CA TYR A 912 55.00 -23.22 28.98
C TYR A 912 53.61 -23.00 28.38
N LEU A 913 52.87 -22.06 28.96
CA LEU A 913 51.72 -21.40 28.33
C LEU A 913 52.23 -20.24 27.46
N TYR A 914 51.63 -20.11 26.29
CA TYR A 914 51.68 -18.94 25.43
C TYR A 914 50.24 -18.50 25.22
N LYS A 915 49.86 -17.37 25.82
CA LYS A 915 48.47 -16.91 25.81
C LYS A 915 48.08 -16.34 24.45
N GLY A 916 46.86 -16.58 23.98
CA GLY A 916 46.25 -15.82 22.88
C GLY A 916 46.20 -14.31 23.15
N THR A 917 46.16 -13.49 22.11
CA THR A 917 45.98 -12.03 22.22
C THR A 917 45.15 -11.52 21.05
N SER A 918 44.28 -10.55 21.31
CA SER A 918 43.38 -9.93 20.32
C SER A 918 44.11 -9.24 19.14
N ALA A 919 45.43 -9.14 19.19
CA ALA A 919 46.28 -8.67 18.10
C ALA A 919 46.70 -9.80 17.12
N GLY A 920 46.10 -10.99 17.19
CA GLY A 920 46.46 -12.14 16.34
C GLY A 920 47.81 -12.76 16.69
N LYS A 921 48.24 -12.69 17.96
CA LYS A 921 49.59 -13.07 18.41
C LYS A 921 49.57 -13.86 19.71
N LEU A 922 50.71 -14.47 20.04
CA LEU A 922 50.97 -15.13 21.32
C LEU A 922 51.72 -14.20 22.29
N SER A 923 51.41 -14.31 23.59
CA SER A 923 52.10 -13.60 24.67
C SER A 923 53.56 -14.05 24.86
N ALA A 924 54.28 -13.35 25.73
CA ALA A 924 55.49 -13.91 26.35
C ALA A 924 55.13 -15.21 27.12
N ARG A 925 56.06 -16.18 27.12
CA ARG A 925 55.82 -17.52 27.68
C ARG A 925 55.78 -17.51 29.21
N VAL A 926 54.77 -18.16 29.80
CA VAL A 926 54.67 -18.40 31.25
C VAL A 926 55.02 -19.85 31.54
N LYS A 927 55.96 -20.11 32.45
CA LYS A 927 56.35 -21.49 32.81
C LYS A 927 55.29 -22.12 33.72
N LEU A 928 54.77 -23.27 33.31
CA LEU A 928 53.80 -24.06 34.08
C LEU A 928 54.48 -25.18 34.89
N TYR A 929 55.45 -25.88 34.28
CA TYR A 929 56.10 -27.05 34.88
C TYR A 929 57.57 -27.14 34.44
N ASP A 930 58.43 -27.74 35.27
CA ASP A 930 59.88 -27.81 35.02
C ASP A 930 60.36 -29.05 34.24
N ASN A 931 59.76 -30.23 34.47
CA ASN A 931 60.26 -31.48 33.87
C ASN A 931 59.13 -32.50 33.58
N TRP A 932 58.57 -32.44 32.38
CA TRP A 932 57.58 -33.39 31.86
C TRP A 932 58.18 -34.42 30.89
N LYS A 933 59.48 -34.77 31.02
CA LYS A 933 60.13 -35.84 30.21
C LYS A 933 59.62 -37.26 30.53
N THR A 934 58.89 -37.42 31.63
CA THR A 934 58.21 -38.67 32.03
C THR A 934 56.95 -38.93 31.21
N TYR A 935 56.36 -37.88 30.62
CA TYR A 935 55.28 -37.98 29.65
C TYR A 935 55.83 -38.17 28.24
N LYS A 936 55.32 -39.17 27.51
CA LYS A 936 55.68 -39.36 26.10
C LYS A 936 54.75 -38.62 25.14
N LYS A 937 53.56 -38.22 25.61
CA LYS A 937 52.62 -37.36 24.90
C LYS A 937 51.91 -36.43 25.88
N VAL A 938 51.61 -35.23 25.41
CA VAL A 938 50.78 -34.21 26.05
C VAL A 938 49.91 -33.65 24.93
N VAL A 939 48.60 -33.62 25.13
CA VAL A 939 47.61 -33.31 24.10
C VAL A 939 46.59 -32.37 24.70
N GLY A 940 46.37 -31.23 24.05
CA GLY A 940 45.21 -30.38 24.27
C GLY A 940 44.00 -30.98 23.57
N VAL A 941 42.91 -31.10 24.30
CA VAL A 941 41.78 -31.95 23.91
C VAL A 941 40.46 -31.20 23.75
N GLY A 942 40.46 -29.88 24.00
CA GLY A 942 39.22 -29.12 24.16
C GLY A 942 38.75 -29.17 25.61
N ASP A 943 37.52 -28.74 25.83
CA ASP A 943 36.81 -28.85 27.10
C ASP A 943 36.25 -30.28 27.26
N LEU A 944 36.65 -30.99 28.33
CA LEU A 944 36.14 -32.35 28.61
C LEU A 944 35.01 -32.38 29.65
N ASN A 945 34.66 -31.26 30.29
CA ASN A 945 33.70 -31.20 31.40
C ASN A 945 32.60 -30.13 31.24
N GLY A 946 32.54 -29.44 30.12
CA GLY A 946 31.50 -28.47 29.77
C GLY A 946 31.58 -27.14 30.53
N ASP A 947 32.75 -26.74 31.04
CA ASP A 947 32.93 -25.47 31.78
C ASP A 947 33.43 -24.29 30.93
N GLY A 948 33.67 -24.54 29.64
CA GLY A 948 34.17 -23.60 28.64
C GLY A 948 35.69 -23.39 28.66
N ILE A 949 36.46 -24.23 29.35
CA ILE A 949 37.91 -24.05 29.54
C ILE A 949 38.66 -25.25 28.91
N GLY A 950 39.78 -24.98 28.26
CA GLY A 950 40.60 -26.00 27.59
C GLY A 950 41.38 -26.91 28.54
N ASP A 951 41.27 -28.22 28.31
CA ASP A 951 41.93 -29.28 29.08
C ASP A 951 43.15 -29.91 28.40
N LEU A 952 43.98 -30.57 29.21
CA LEU A 952 45.08 -31.42 28.76
C LEU A 952 44.91 -32.88 29.19
N ILE A 953 45.33 -33.80 28.32
CA ILE A 953 45.70 -35.16 28.71
C ILE A 953 47.20 -35.40 28.51
N ALA A 954 47.81 -36.20 29.39
CA ALA A 954 49.21 -36.59 29.30
C ALA A 954 49.37 -38.11 29.51
N GLN A 955 50.09 -38.77 28.60
CA GLN A 955 50.36 -40.21 28.65
C GLN A 955 51.79 -40.47 29.12
N ASP A 956 51.96 -41.18 30.23
CA ASP A 956 53.30 -41.53 30.74
C ASP A 956 53.94 -42.69 29.96
N LYS A 957 55.23 -42.95 30.22
CA LYS A 957 55.97 -44.04 29.58
C LYS A 957 55.39 -45.43 29.86
N ALA A 958 54.68 -45.61 30.97
CA ALA A 958 53.97 -46.84 31.37
C ALA A 958 52.51 -46.88 30.86
N ASN A 959 52.15 -46.02 29.90
CA ASN A 959 50.82 -45.93 29.29
C ASN A 959 49.68 -45.54 30.27
N ASN A 960 49.96 -45.01 31.47
CA ASN A 960 48.89 -44.38 32.25
C ASN A 960 48.51 -43.06 31.59
N LEU A 961 47.21 -42.80 31.45
CA LEU A 961 46.68 -41.54 30.97
C LEU A 961 46.22 -40.70 32.18
N TYR A 962 46.64 -39.43 32.21
CA TYR A 962 46.23 -38.46 33.21
C TYR A 962 45.53 -37.29 32.54
N ARG A 963 44.47 -36.79 33.16
CA ARG A 963 43.80 -35.53 32.81
C ARG A 963 44.31 -34.40 33.71
N TYR A 964 44.37 -33.21 33.16
CA TYR A 964 44.59 -31.94 33.85
C TYR A 964 43.46 -31.00 33.43
N TYR A 965 42.57 -30.66 34.36
CA TYR A 965 41.52 -29.68 34.08
C TYR A 965 42.11 -28.27 33.97
N GLY A 966 41.60 -27.44 33.08
CA GLY A 966 41.85 -26.00 33.07
C GLY A 966 41.34 -25.32 34.35
N LYS A 967 41.75 -24.06 34.58
CA LYS A 967 41.25 -23.23 35.70
C LYS A 967 40.73 -21.85 35.27
N GLY A 968 40.77 -21.53 33.97
CA GLY A 968 40.33 -20.22 33.47
C GLY A 968 41.26 -19.07 33.91
N ASN A 969 42.53 -19.38 34.20
CA ASN A 969 43.55 -18.40 34.57
C ASN A 969 44.93 -18.74 33.98
N GLY A 970 44.98 -19.60 32.96
CA GLY A 970 46.22 -20.07 32.33
C GLY A 970 46.95 -21.18 33.10
N THR A 971 46.38 -21.68 34.20
CA THR A 971 46.94 -22.81 34.95
C THR A 971 45.99 -24.00 34.97
N PHE A 972 46.50 -25.16 35.38
CA PHE A 972 45.74 -26.41 35.44
C PHE A 972 45.56 -26.92 36.88
N ALA A 973 44.57 -27.77 37.07
CA ALA A 973 44.35 -28.55 38.28
C ALA A 973 45.39 -29.67 38.46
N SER A 974 45.41 -30.24 39.68
CA SER A 974 46.20 -31.44 39.96
C SER A 974 45.77 -32.60 39.06
N ARG A 975 46.75 -33.35 38.54
CA ARG A 975 46.50 -34.44 37.60
C ARG A 975 45.61 -35.54 38.20
N VAL A 976 44.65 -36.02 37.45
CA VAL A 976 43.82 -37.19 37.78
C VAL A 976 44.19 -38.33 36.83
N LYS A 977 44.54 -39.51 37.35
CA LYS A 977 44.75 -40.70 36.50
C LYS A 977 43.38 -41.19 36.03
N VAL A 978 43.13 -41.13 34.72
CA VAL A 978 41.86 -41.57 34.12
C VAL A 978 41.91 -43.01 33.63
N PHE A 979 43.06 -43.50 33.17
CA PHE A 979 43.24 -44.89 32.75
C PHE A 979 44.63 -45.45 33.03
N VAL A 980 44.72 -46.77 33.21
CA VAL A 980 45.96 -47.55 33.30
C VAL A 980 46.17 -48.33 32.00
N ASN A 981 47.41 -48.43 31.53
CA ASN A 981 47.81 -49.10 30.28
C ASN A 981 46.99 -48.71 29.04
N TRP A 982 46.51 -47.48 28.98
CA TRP A 982 45.63 -46.99 27.92
C TRP A 982 46.44 -46.70 26.65
N GLY A 983 46.00 -47.24 25.52
CA GLY A 983 46.55 -46.86 24.22
C GLY A 983 48.04 -47.16 24.05
N GLY A 984 48.53 -48.29 24.59
CA GLY A 984 49.94 -48.65 24.52
C GLY A 984 50.49 -48.82 23.10
N SER A 985 49.64 -49.23 22.15
CA SER A 985 49.94 -49.31 20.71
C SER A 985 49.76 -47.99 19.96
N TYR A 986 49.28 -46.92 20.60
CA TYR A 986 49.03 -45.65 19.90
C TYR A 986 50.32 -44.89 19.65
N ASN A 987 50.56 -44.49 18.40
CA ASN A 987 51.66 -43.60 18.03
C ASN A 987 51.20 -42.14 17.92
N VAL A 988 49.91 -41.88 17.70
CA VAL A 988 49.29 -40.53 17.71
C VAL A 988 48.00 -40.55 18.52
N ILE A 989 47.75 -39.47 19.26
CA ILE A 989 46.49 -39.14 19.96
C ILE A 989 46.29 -37.63 19.77
N VAL A 990 45.10 -37.20 19.38
CA VAL A 990 44.71 -35.79 19.21
C VAL A 990 43.28 -35.59 19.74
N GLY A 991 42.99 -34.38 20.23
CA GLY A 991 41.61 -33.91 20.36
C GLY A 991 41.07 -33.55 18.97
N ALA A 992 39.84 -33.95 18.66
CA ALA A 992 39.29 -33.80 17.33
C ALA A 992 38.08 -32.84 17.27
N GLY A 993 37.69 -32.21 18.37
CA GLY A 993 36.39 -31.53 18.50
C GLY A 993 35.26 -32.53 18.79
N ASP A 994 34.01 -32.09 18.68
CA ASP A 994 32.82 -32.94 18.80
C ASP A 994 32.55 -33.64 17.46
N LEU A 995 32.60 -34.98 17.41
CA LEU A 995 32.38 -35.71 16.16
C LEU A 995 30.96 -36.28 16.02
N ASN A 996 30.09 -36.14 17.03
CA ASN A 996 28.72 -36.70 17.06
C ASN A 996 27.61 -35.71 17.46
N ARG A 997 27.91 -34.41 17.51
CA ARG A 997 26.98 -33.31 17.79
C ARG A 997 26.29 -33.42 19.16
N ASP A 998 27.01 -33.88 20.19
CA ASP A 998 26.52 -33.94 21.58
C ASP A 998 27.18 -32.93 22.54
N GLY A 999 27.94 -31.97 21.98
CA GLY A 999 28.54 -30.83 22.67
C GLY A 999 29.85 -31.16 23.39
N LYS A 1000 30.44 -32.35 23.20
CA LYS A 1000 31.60 -32.82 23.98
C LYS A 1000 32.79 -33.10 23.08
N ALA A 1001 34.00 -32.78 23.58
CA ALA A 1001 35.21 -33.00 22.80
C ALA A 1001 35.64 -34.48 22.79
N ASP A 1002 35.92 -34.99 21.59
CA ASP A 1002 36.33 -36.37 21.31
C ASP A 1002 37.84 -36.52 21.11
N LEU A 1003 38.31 -37.77 21.22
CA LEU A 1003 39.65 -38.16 20.82
C LEU A 1003 39.67 -38.99 19.54
N VAL A 1004 40.66 -38.70 18.70
CA VAL A 1004 41.11 -39.58 17.63
C VAL A 1004 42.52 -40.07 17.94
N SER A 1005 42.76 -41.37 17.75
CA SER A 1005 44.04 -42.03 18.03
C SER A 1005 44.43 -42.98 16.90
N ARG A 1006 45.71 -43.03 16.55
CA ARG A 1006 46.24 -43.99 15.57
C ARG A 1006 47.19 -44.98 16.24
N ASP A 1007 47.02 -46.27 15.93
CA ASP A 1007 47.96 -47.31 16.35
C ASP A 1007 49.14 -47.52 15.39
N THR A 1008 50.16 -48.25 15.84
CA THR A 1008 51.35 -48.59 15.04
C THR A 1008 51.07 -49.42 13.79
N ALA A 1009 49.89 -50.05 13.67
CA ALA A 1009 49.45 -50.76 12.48
C ALA A 1009 48.63 -49.87 11.52
N GLY A 1010 48.43 -48.58 11.85
CA GLY A 1010 47.71 -47.64 11.01
C GLY A 1010 46.18 -47.75 11.07
N ASN A 1011 45.62 -48.40 12.11
CA ASN A 1011 44.20 -48.27 12.39
C ASN A 1011 43.93 -46.93 13.08
N LEU A 1012 42.86 -46.26 12.67
CA LEU A 1012 42.32 -45.07 13.32
C LEU A 1012 41.20 -45.47 14.28
N TRP A 1013 41.28 -44.96 15.51
CA TRP A 1013 40.34 -45.22 16.59
C TRP A 1013 39.75 -43.90 17.07
N ARG A 1014 38.45 -43.90 17.37
CA ARG A 1014 37.69 -42.79 17.94
C ARG A 1014 37.22 -43.16 19.35
N ASN A 1015 37.31 -42.23 20.29
CA ASN A 1015 36.78 -42.35 21.64
C ASN A 1015 35.89 -41.15 21.91
N TYR A 1016 34.59 -41.39 22.10
CA TYR A 1016 33.64 -40.32 22.39
C TYR A 1016 33.89 -39.70 23.77
N GLY A 1017 33.81 -38.38 23.88
CA GLY A 1017 33.82 -37.66 25.15
C GLY A 1017 32.59 -38.00 26.00
N ASN A 1018 32.72 -37.98 27.33
CA ASN A 1018 31.57 -38.18 28.22
C ASN A 1018 31.06 -36.88 28.88
N GLY A 1019 31.74 -35.74 28.68
CA GLY A 1019 31.38 -34.46 29.30
C GLY A 1019 31.65 -34.41 30.81
N ALA A 1020 32.42 -35.37 31.33
CA ALA A 1020 32.80 -35.48 32.74
C ALA A 1020 34.30 -35.81 32.90
N GLY A 1021 35.14 -35.30 31.99
CA GLY A 1021 36.60 -35.49 32.02
C GLY A 1021 37.07 -36.90 31.67
N SER A 1022 36.32 -37.67 30.89
CA SER A 1022 36.75 -39.00 30.42
C SER A 1022 36.13 -39.35 29.07
N PHE A 1023 36.38 -40.57 28.59
CA PHE A 1023 35.97 -41.03 27.28
C PHE A 1023 35.34 -42.43 27.33
N GLY A 1024 34.41 -42.69 26.42
CA GLY A 1024 33.81 -44.00 26.20
C GLY A 1024 34.76 -45.03 25.57
N ALA A 1025 34.23 -46.22 25.29
CA ALA A 1025 34.96 -47.29 24.60
C ALA A 1025 35.41 -46.85 23.20
N ARG A 1026 36.56 -47.37 22.74
CA ARG A 1026 37.10 -47.04 21.41
C ARG A 1026 36.32 -47.73 20.29
N THR A 1027 36.01 -47.01 19.22
CA THR A 1027 35.55 -47.57 17.93
C THR A 1027 36.68 -47.51 16.92
N LYS A 1028 36.90 -48.56 16.11
CA LYS A 1028 37.77 -48.45 14.93
C LYS A 1028 36.98 -47.74 13.83
N ILE A 1029 37.50 -46.64 13.30
CA ILE A 1029 36.82 -45.84 12.27
C ILE A 1029 37.52 -45.87 10.91
N ALA A 1030 38.81 -46.24 10.84
CA ALA A 1030 39.51 -46.44 9.57
C ALA A 1030 40.75 -47.35 9.68
N THR A 1031 41.31 -47.72 8.52
CA THR A 1031 42.57 -48.47 8.35
C THR A 1031 43.43 -47.82 7.25
N GLY A 1032 44.73 -48.14 7.18
CA GLY A 1032 45.63 -47.58 6.16
C GLY A 1032 46.27 -46.23 6.53
N TRP A 1033 45.99 -45.70 7.73
CA TRP A 1033 46.42 -44.37 8.16
C TRP A 1033 47.92 -44.25 8.51
N GLN A 1034 48.70 -45.32 8.33
CA GLN A 1034 50.17 -45.26 8.34
C GLN A 1034 50.76 -44.44 7.18
N GLY A 1035 49.99 -44.19 6.10
CA GLY A 1035 50.39 -43.30 5.00
C GLY A 1035 50.50 -41.82 5.39
N TYR A 1036 49.81 -41.39 6.46
CA TYR A 1036 49.94 -40.04 6.99
C TYR A 1036 51.18 -39.91 7.89
N LYS A 1037 52.02 -38.92 7.64
CA LYS A 1037 53.16 -38.56 8.51
C LYS A 1037 52.70 -37.84 9.78
N GLY A 1038 51.67 -36.99 9.66
CA GLY A 1038 51.04 -36.28 10.78
C GLY A 1038 49.52 -36.47 10.79
N ILE A 1039 48.97 -36.49 12.00
CA ILE A 1039 47.55 -36.33 12.32
C ILE A 1039 47.56 -35.34 13.49
N PHE A 1040 46.74 -34.29 13.41
CA PHE A 1040 46.76 -33.12 14.29
C PHE A 1040 45.35 -32.72 14.68
#